data_AF-A0A8T4VJP8-F1
#
_entry.id   AF-A0A8T4VJP8-F1
#
_cell.length_a   1.000
_cell.length_b   1.000
_cell.length_c   1.000
_cell.angle_alpha   90.00
_cell.angle_beta   90.00
_cell.angle_gamma   90.00
#
_symmetry.space_group_name_H-M   'P 1'
#
loop_
_entity.id
_entity.type
_entity.pdbx_description
1 polymer ?
#
loop_
_entity_poly.entity_id
_entity_poly.type
_entity_poly.pdbx_seq_one_letter_code
_entity_poly.pdbx_strand_id
1 'polypeptide(L)'
;MLLGNIIKKSGTNNFVFLVKGNAKKFMYVQTKHLDGYEVLSQIVEIEKEGQETVAKCNVLGYRDKDGILKNLRTPLEPGSEITYAEDKFVSEILGLEKNEKGAYIGVLEDRENIKVYLDLNKLITKHVAVIAKSGAGKSFTVSTILEEILDKNIPVVVIDPHGEYNSLKYPSDKKEHLKRFGLEPKAYFKNVVEYSPDIQKNPEARPLKLSGKNLSGAELMHLLPAKLSSSQIGLLYSALSDVAREADFDQLMMSLQAEENNAKWVLINIIDYLKKLNIFSDVHTSVNELVNVGRCTIINLRGVPTEVQEVIVYKVVSDLFNARKQGMIPPFFLVIEEAHAFCLTEDTKILTSNGNKPISKLTNVDNIATINFNTGTFEYKPISKIHNSNLSEVYEIKTKFGNIIETTKDHPFFSREGYVCASGLDHIAIPIEFSYNMSNDSIKARLAGHILSDGWMETRGGVGFSGKYQDMLKIKKDLELLGYKSTKISERKSISKIDSLDYGILIVKGKGCSFTTGIECFKLFKELGLPIGRKVLQPYLVPKFVLFGSNHVKAEFLAALMGGDGYKPRIKTKNIDVIRISFSKIIELKSNAGEFVSQIIGLFNSLGINATFWIRNGNLRKTDNKKTLKFIIDILNNSLNICKFLSLVGYRYCKEKEDLSRKIYYYYLDKIIESTKRDDLRKKILKIRSDTGYGKIKLAKMFNLSPNLVKWWIYDFKIAKKVDSPNVGRNFPNFYNWCKKYTDLMFIFDPILTKELKGFKKVYNISLPNNNFIANNCLVHNCPERSFGEVKSSSILRQVLAEGRKFGLGVAIVSQRPARLDKTVLSQCNTQIIMKVTNPNDLRSISSGVEGITSETEGEIINLHVGSALIAGIADTPLFIQVRPRKTRHGGEAVDIVGTFSGVKIENSASAINGIVTGNIDITTSDNKYSNESGKTKEVLSIVRPKVSKEDIRLLVNKKIKNLKSILVPCSFIICKDKNFEFNLLINLVNGNIITDIERGTGKPIDLPFDKLSEKESKLLGLVSGLKKEFTAADLFAKSGMMFSEVYDIINNLVKKGFFVKNGSNYNLSEEFNVFLNLKDYASYEKNEFIGMEYDEKMETKFNPNNFINLLKRFVNVINYKDCFIVKYDVEYER
;
A
#
# COMPACT_ATOMS: atom_id res chain seq x y z
N MET A 1 25.72 -50.28 4.82
CA MET A 1 25.08 -50.73 3.54
C MET A 1 25.59 -49.86 2.40
N LEU A 2 26.02 -50.43 1.27
CA LEU A 2 26.43 -49.66 0.09
C LEU A 2 25.21 -49.04 -0.61
N LEU A 3 25.32 -47.77 -1.02
CA LEU A 3 24.28 -47.02 -1.74
C LEU A 3 24.73 -46.59 -3.14
N GLY A 4 26.04 -46.44 -3.39
CA GLY A 4 26.55 -46.03 -4.71
C GLY A 4 28.02 -45.60 -4.71
N ASN A 5 28.46 -44.92 -5.78
CA ASN A 5 29.83 -44.41 -5.93
C ASN A 5 29.83 -42.97 -6.47
N ILE A 6 30.75 -42.11 -5.98
CA ILE A 6 30.90 -40.72 -6.45
C ILE A 6 31.25 -40.68 -7.94
N ILE A 7 30.59 -39.81 -8.72
CA ILE A 7 30.88 -39.61 -10.16
C ILE A 7 31.82 -38.41 -10.38
N LYS A 8 32.22 -38.16 -11.64
CA LYS A 8 33.36 -37.33 -12.08
C LYS A 8 33.37 -35.83 -11.69
N LYS A 9 32.51 -35.37 -10.77
CA LYS A 9 32.52 -33.98 -10.26
C LYS A 9 32.12 -33.92 -8.79
N SER A 10 33.11 -33.70 -7.95
CA SER A 10 32.99 -33.48 -6.51
C SER A 10 33.60 -32.14 -6.12
N GLY A 11 33.10 -31.55 -5.03
CA GLY A 11 33.66 -30.39 -4.35
C GLY A 11 33.87 -30.68 -2.87
N THR A 12 34.26 -29.67 -2.10
CA THR A 12 34.36 -29.75 -0.63
C THR A 12 32.99 -29.76 0.07
N ASN A 13 31.99 -29.13 -0.55
CA ASN A 13 30.68 -28.86 0.06
C ASN A 13 29.55 -29.70 -0.57
N ASN A 14 29.78 -30.31 -1.73
CA ASN A 14 28.80 -31.15 -2.42
C ASN A 14 29.48 -32.17 -3.36
N PHE A 15 28.74 -33.22 -3.71
CA PHE A 15 29.11 -34.17 -4.76
C PHE A 15 27.87 -34.81 -5.37
N VAL A 16 28.05 -35.50 -6.49
CA VAL A 16 27.01 -36.36 -7.09
C VAL A 16 27.50 -37.81 -7.07
N PHE A 17 26.60 -38.76 -6.79
CA PHE A 17 26.91 -40.18 -6.81
C PHE A 17 25.88 -40.99 -7.62
N LEU A 18 26.36 -42.04 -8.28
CA LEU A 18 25.52 -43.00 -9.02
C LEU A 18 24.86 -43.95 -8.01
N VAL A 19 23.52 -43.92 -7.95
CA VAL A 19 22.72 -44.70 -7.01
C VAL A 19 22.63 -46.15 -7.47
N LYS A 20 23.09 -47.07 -6.62
CA LYS A 20 23.04 -48.53 -6.78
C LYS A 20 22.15 -49.22 -5.73
N GLY A 21 21.85 -48.54 -4.62
CA GLY A 21 20.99 -49.01 -3.53
C GLY A 21 19.72 -48.18 -3.36
N ASN A 22 18.95 -48.44 -2.29
CA ASN A 22 17.72 -47.71 -1.97
C ASN A 22 18.04 -46.34 -1.32
N ALA A 23 18.34 -45.34 -2.15
CA ALA A 23 18.56 -43.96 -1.71
C ALA A 23 17.26 -43.15 -1.68
N LYS A 24 17.14 -42.22 -0.72
CA LYS A 24 16.02 -41.25 -0.62
C LYS A 24 16.55 -39.83 -0.38
N LYS A 25 15.74 -38.81 -0.70
CA LYS A 25 15.98 -37.43 -0.27
C LYS A 25 16.05 -37.35 1.26
N PHE A 26 16.89 -36.48 1.79
CA PHE A 26 17.26 -36.31 3.21
C PHE A 26 17.97 -37.49 3.89
N MET A 27 18.17 -38.62 3.22
CA MET A 27 18.93 -39.74 3.77
C MET A 27 20.37 -39.32 4.06
N TYR A 28 20.82 -39.58 5.29
CA TYR A 28 22.21 -39.38 5.70
C TYR A 28 23.10 -40.52 5.18
N VAL A 29 24.22 -40.14 4.58
CA VAL A 29 25.19 -41.03 3.94
C VAL A 29 26.61 -40.75 4.41
N GLN A 30 27.46 -41.77 4.34
CA GLN A 30 28.80 -41.83 4.90
C GLN A 30 29.79 -42.24 3.81
N THR A 31 30.93 -41.56 3.75
CA THR A 31 32.02 -41.83 2.81
C THR A 31 33.36 -41.54 3.46
N LYS A 32 34.42 -42.19 2.99
CA LYS A 32 35.77 -42.02 3.56
C LYS A 32 36.56 -40.99 2.75
N HIS A 33 37.28 -40.11 3.45
CA HIS A 33 38.19 -39.14 2.83
C HIS A 33 39.63 -39.70 2.73
N LEU A 34 40.44 -39.15 1.82
CA LEU A 34 41.85 -39.56 1.62
C LEU A 34 42.70 -39.47 2.89
N ASP A 35 42.48 -38.41 3.68
CA ASP A 35 43.13 -38.18 4.99
C ASP A 35 42.76 -39.25 6.07
N GLY A 36 41.87 -40.20 5.73
CA GLY A 36 41.54 -41.36 6.56
C GLY A 36 40.29 -41.22 7.44
N TYR A 37 39.76 -40.01 7.63
CA TYR A 37 38.51 -39.77 8.38
C TYR A 37 37.25 -40.06 7.57
N GLU A 38 36.14 -40.26 8.28
CA GLU A 38 34.81 -40.48 7.70
C GLU A 38 34.00 -39.19 7.68
N VAL A 39 33.26 -38.99 6.60
CA VAL A 39 32.54 -37.75 6.29
C VAL A 39 31.04 -38.03 6.22
N LEU A 40 30.27 -37.27 7.00
CA LEU A 40 28.81 -37.27 6.91
C LEU A 40 28.36 -36.34 5.78
N SER A 41 27.37 -36.79 5.02
CA SER A 41 26.70 -36.03 3.97
C SER A 41 25.21 -36.34 3.96
N GLN A 42 24.41 -35.48 3.33
CA GLN A 42 22.96 -35.68 3.20
C GLN A 42 22.54 -35.56 1.74
N ILE A 43 21.70 -36.48 1.28
CA ILE A 43 21.11 -36.45 -0.06
C ILE A 43 20.11 -35.28 -0.12
N VAL A 44 20.40 -34.27 -0.93
CA VAL A 44 19.52 -33.10 -1.12
C VAL A 44 18.57 -33.28 -2.29
N GLU A 45 18.93 -34.07 -3.30
CA GLU A 45 18.11 -34.30 -4.48
C GLU A 45 18.44 -35.64 -5.14
N ILE A 46 17.47 -36.27 -5.79
CA ILE A 46 17.64 -37.48 -6.59
C ILE A 46 17.01 -37.24 -7.96
N GLU A 47 17.80 -37.44 -9.00
CA GLU A 47 17.42 -37.26 -10.41
C GLU A 47 17.64 -38.56 -11.19
N LYS A 48 17.02 -38.64 -12.37
CA LYS A 48 17.15 -39.78 -13.28
C LYS A 48 17.75 -39.33 -14.61
N GLU A 49 19.04 -39.59 -14.79
CA GLU A 49 19.77 -39.27 -16.02
C GLU A 49 19.70 -40.47 -16.98
N GLY A 50 18.66 -40.46 -17.83
CA GLY A 50 18.39 -41.54 -18.78
C GLY A 50 17.90 -42.82 -18.08
N GLN A 51 18.74 -43.86 -18.08
CA GLN A 51 18.45 -45.10 -17.34
C GLN A 51 19.03 -45.09 -15.92
N GLU A 52 20.07 -44.29 -15.67
CA GLU A 52 20.76 -44.22 -14.38
C GLU A 52 20.05 -43.28 -13.40
N THR A 53 20.23 -43.53 -12.11
CA THR A 53 19.70 -42.68 -11.03
C THR A 53 20.87 -42.05 -10.30
N VAL A 54 20.88 -40.72 -10.18
CA VAL A 54 21.96 -39.97 -9.55
C VAL A 54 21.43 -39.20 -8.34
N ALA A 55 22.23 -39.13 -7.28
CA ALA A 55 21.89 -38.42 -6.06
C ALA A 55 22.90 -37.29 -5.81
N LYS A 56 22.38 -36.07 -5.64
CA LYS A 56 23.16 -34.90 -5.21
C LYS A 56 23.25 -34.91 -3.70
N CYS A 57 24.46 -34.78 -3.16
CA CYS A 57 24.70 -34.68 -1.73
C CYS A 57 25.29 -33.34 -1.36
N ASN A 58 24.81 -32.73 -0.27
CA ASN A 58 25.55 -31.71 0.45
C ASN A 58 26.43 -32.40 1.51
N VAL A 59 27.68 -31.96 1.62
CA VAL A 59 28.66 -32.47 2.58
C VAL A 59 28.49 -31.69 3.88
N LEU A 60 28.27 -32.41 4.99
CA LEU A 60 28.09 -31.82 6.32
C LEU A 60 29.43 -31.75 7.09
N GLY A 61 30.38 -32.62 6.73
CA GLY A 61 31.75 -32.61 7.25
C GLY A 61 32.08 -33.81 8.13
N TYR A 62 33.09 -33.63 8.98
CA TYR A 62 33.57 -34.61 9.95
C TYR A 62 33.90 -33.91 11.27
N ARG A 63 33.90 -34.61 12.41
CA ARG A 63 34.45 -34.05 13.67
C ARG A 63 35.93 -34.40 13.77
N ASP A 64 36.74 -33.42 14.19
CA ASP A 64 38.15 -33.65 14.49
C ASP A 64 38.34 -34.31 15.87
N LYS A 65 39.62 -34.51 16.27
CA LYS A 65 39.98 -35.12 17.56
C LYS A 65 39.53 -34.30 18.77
N ASP A 66 39.22 -33.02 18.59
CA ASP A 66 38.72 -32.11 19.62
C ASP A 66 37.18 -32.04 19.62
N GLY A 67 36.50 -32.86 18.80
CA GLY A 67 35.04 -32.93 18.69
C GLY A 67 34.42 -31.80 17.86
N ILE A 68 35.22 -31.00 17.16
CA ILE A 68 34.74 -29.82 16.41
C ILE A 68 34.40 -30.22 14.97
N LEU A 69 33.19 -29.92 14.51
CA LEU A 69 32.79 -30.15 13.11
C LEU A 69 33.64 -29.30 12.16
N LYS A 70 34.20 -29.94 11.13
CA LYS A 70 35.01 -29.31 10.08
C LYS A 70 34.42 -29.55 8.69
N ASN A 71 34.42 -28.49 7.90
CA ASN A 71 34.27 -28.59 6.45
C ASN A 71 35.53 -29.22 5.83
N LEU A 72 35.35 -29.92 4.72
CA LEU A 72 36.47 -30.46 3.93
C LEU A 72 37.29 -29.33 3.31
N ARG A 73 38.61 -29.55 3.17
CA ARG A 73 39.53 -28.63 2.48
C ARG A 73 39.90 -29.11 1.07
N THR A 74 39.67 -30.39 0.79
CA THR A 74 39.88 -31.09 -0.47
C THR A 74 38.59 -31.83 -0.85
N PRO A 75 38.28 -32.01 -2.15
CA PRO A 75 37.11 -32.76 -2.57
C PRO A 75 37.23 -34.25 -2.24
N LEU A 76 36.10 -34.94 -2.25
CA LEU A 76 36.04 -36.41 -2.18
C LEU A 76 36.40 -37.04 -3.53
N GLU A 77 37.17 -38.13 -3.55
CA GLU A 77 37.64 -38.73 -4.79
C GLU A 77 36.52 -39.39 -5.62
N PRO A 78 36.46 -39.18 -6.96
CA PRO A 78 35.59 -39.94 -7.83
C PRO A 78 35.81 -41.45 -7.71
N GLY A 79 34.72 -42.21 -7.71
CA GLY A 79 34.73 -43.66 -7.46
C GLY A 79 34.55 -44.04 -5.98
N SER A 80 34.79 -43.14 -5.02
CA SER A 80 34.62 -43.42 -3.59
C SER A 80 33.24 -43.99 -3.27
N GLU A 81 33.20 -44.99 -2.40
CA GLU A 81 31.96 -45.64 -1.99
C GLU A 81 31.12 -44.72 -1.09
N ILE A 82 29.82 -44.66 -1.39
CA ILE A 82 28.80 -44.00 -0.59
C ILE A 82 27.98 -45.07 0.12
N THR A 83 27.97 -45.00 1.45
CA THR A 83 27.26 -45.95 2.31
C THR A 83 26.16 -45.25 3.12
N TYR A 84 25.19 -46.02 3.61
CA TYR A 84 24.19 -45.54 4.57
C TYR A 84 24.85 -45.23 5.91
N ALA A 85 24.69 -43.99 6.43
CA ALA A 85 25.24 -43.59 7.72
C ALA A 85 24.43 -44.17 8.89
N GLU A 86 25.09 -44.84 9.84
CA GLU A 86 24.44 -45.43 11.02
C GLU A 86 23.95 -44.37 12.01
N ASP A 87 22.87 -44.65 12.75
CA ASP A 87 22.24 -43.69 13.68
C ASP A 87 23.23 -43.12 14.71
N LYS A 88 24.21 -43.93 15.15
CA LYS A 88 25.28 -43.47 16.04
C LYS A 88 26.17 -42.43 15.39
N PHE A 89 26.71 -42.70 14.19
CA PHE A 89 27.58 -41.77 13.45
C PHE A 89 26.85 -40.49 13.05
N VAL A 90 25.58 -40.60 12.62
CA VAL A 90 24.71 -39.44 12.36
C VAL A 90 24.57 -38.58 13.63
N SER A 91 24.29 -39.20 14.78
CA SER A 91 24.11 -38.47 16.04
C SER A 91 25.41 -37.82 16.51
N GLU A 92 26.54 -38.51 16.39
CA GLU A 92 27.88 -38.04 16.77
C GLU A 92 28.31 -36.82 15.94
N ILE A 93 28.25 -36.92 14.61
CA ILE A 93 28.66 -35.82 13.73
C ILE A 93 27.68 -34.64 13.81
N LEU A 94 26.37 -34.85 13.97
CA LEU A 94 25.40 -33.76 14.17
C LEU A 94 25.42 -33.16 15.60
N GLY A 95 26.12 -33.76 16.56
CA GLY A 95 26.14 -33.30 17.96
C GLY A 95 24.84 -33.57 18.73
N LEU A 96 24.06 -34.56 18.29
CA LEU A 96 22.79 -34.98 18.88
C LEU A 96 23.00 -35.95 20.06
N GLU A 97 23.76 -35.51 21.05
CA GLU A 97 23.96 -36.27 22.28
C GLU A 97 22.65 -36.46 23.05
N LYS A 98 22.49 -37.63 23.69
CA LYS A 98 21.26 -38.05 24.40
C LYS A 98 21.06 -37.26 25.70
N ASN A 99 20.54 -36.04 25.60
CA ASN A 99 20.37 -35.14 26.74
C ASN A 99 19.01 -35.30 27.45
N GLU A 100 18.91 -36.29 28.35
CA GLU A 100 17.71 -36.54 29.18
C GLU A 100 17.35 -35.38 30.16
N LYS A 101 18.26 -34.41 30.33
CA LYS A 101 18.01 -33.17 31.08
C LYS A 101 17.44 -32.04 30.21
N GLY A 102 17.52 -32.17 28.88
CA GLY A 102 16.87 -31.29 27.91
C GLY A 102 15.37 -31.58 27.75
N ALA A 103 14.73 -30.81 26.87
CA ALA A 103 13.33 -30.98 26.47
C ALA A 103 13.23 -31.81 25.19
N TYR A 104 12.55 -32.96 25.25
CA TYR A 104 12.32 -33.81 24.08
C TYR A 104 11.30 -33.14 23.14
N ILE A 105 11.75 -32.73 21.95
CA ILE A 105 10.92 -31.98 20.99
C ILE A 105 10.37 -32.87 19.85
N GLY A 106 11.10 -33.92 19.47
CA GLY A 106 10.75 -34.71 18.28
C GLY A 106 11.85 -35.69 17.89
N VAL A 107 11.71 -36.29 16.71
CA VAL A 107 12.70 -37.18 16.10
C VAL A 107 13.27 -36.53 14.84
N LEU A 108 14.51 -36.85 14.48
CA LEU A 108 15.12 -36.38 13.24
C LEU A 108 14.31 -36.93 12.03
N GLU A 109 14.09 -36.10 11.00
CA GLU A 109 13.33 -36.52 9.81
C GLU A 109 14.00 -37.74 9.13
N ASP A 110 13.19 -38.71 8.63
CA ASP A 110 13.62 -40.04 8.15
C ASP A 110 14.33 -40.96 9.20
N ARG A 111 14.46 -40.54 10.48
CA ARG A 111 15.18 -41.31 11.53
C ARG A 111 14.46 -41.33 12.89
N GLU A 112 13.40 -42.14 13.02
CA GLU A 112 12.57 -42.25 14.25
C GLU A 112 13.35 -42.61 15.54
N ASN A 113 14.49 -43.29 15.43
CA ASN A 113 15.35 -43.62 16.57
C ASN A 113 16.10 -42.40 17.15
N ILE A 114 16.41 -41.40 16.30
CA ILE A 114 17.27 -40.27 16.67
C ILE A 114 16.40 -39.19 17.33
N LYS A 115 16.25 -39.30 18.65
CA LYS A 115 15.51 -38.35 19.48
C LYS A 115 16.27 -37.02 19.61
N VAL A 116 15.64 -35.93 19.17
CA VAL A 116 16.18 -34.57 19.27
C VAL A 116 15.71 -33.91 20.57
N TYR A 117 16.66 -33.35 21.31
CA TYR A 117 16.43 -32.66 22.58
C TYR A 117 16.87 -31.19 22.48
N LEU A 118 16.03 -30.28 22.95
CA LEU A 118 16.41 -28.88 23.15
C LEU A 118 17.11 -28.75 24.51
N ASP A 119 18.33 -28.26 24.53
CA ASP A 119 19.05 -27.93 25.77
C ASP A 119 18.29 -26.82 26.52
N LEU A 120 17.67 -27.16 27.64
CA LEU A 120 16.83 -26.25 28.41
C LEU A 120 17.61 -25.05 28.96
N ASN A 121 18.90 -25.20 29.26
CA ASN A 121 19.73 -24.08 29.70
C ASN A 121 19.98 -23.12 28.53
N LYS A 122 20.33 -23.62 27.34
CA LYS A 122 20.47 -22.77 26.13
C LYS A 122 19.13 -22.12 25.75
N LEU A 123 18.03 -22.86 25.81
CA LEU A 123 16.67 -22.38 25.51
C LEU A 123 16.24 -21.22 26.44
N ILE A 124 16.56 -21.29 27.73
CA ILE A 124 16.26 -20.23 28.71
C ILE A 124 17.28 -19.08 28.63
N THR A 125 18.55 -19.34 28.28
CA THR A 125 19.61 -18.30 28.25
C THR A 125 19.86 -17.67 26.88
N LYS A 126 19.23 -18.14 25.80
CA LYS A 126 19.49 -17.64 24.43
C LYS A 126 18.25 -17.38 23.57
N HIS A 127 17.06 -17.50 24.16
CA HIS A 127 15.75 -17.22 23.56
C HIS A 127 15.40 -18.09 22.34
N VAL A 128 14.11 -18.14 22.00
CA VAL A 128 13.54 -19.00 20.94
C VAL A 128 12.63 -18.19 20.03
N ALA A 129 12.71 -18.40 18.71
CA ALA A 129 11.68 -17.99 17.77
C ALA A 129 10.90 -19.22 17.27
N VAL A 130 9.57 -19.16 17.24
CA VAL A 130 8.70 -20.22 16.68
C VAL A 130 7.84 -19.64 15.56
N ILE A 131 8.13 -20.06 14.33
CA ILE A 131 7.73 -19.38 13.10
C ILE A 131 7.03 -20.36 12.15
N ALA A 132 5.74 -20.15 11.86
CA ALA A 132 5.01 -20.92 10.84
C ALA A 132 3.67 -20.30 10.43
N LYS A 133 3.16 -20.62 9.23
CA LYS A 133 1.82 -20.18 8.79
C LYS A 133 0.68 -20.66 9.73
N SER A 134 -0.53 -20.14 9.55
CA SER A 134 -1.72 -20.68 10.24
C SER A 134 -1.94 -22.17 9.89
N GLY A 135 -2.38 -22.96 10.88
CA GLY A 135 -2.60 -24.42 10.74
C GLY A 135 -1.33 -25.28 10.60
N ALA A 136 -0.12 -24.71 10.72
CA ALA A 136 1.12 -25.48 10.60
C ALA A 136 1.60 -26.16 11.91
N GLY A 137 1.01 -25.84 13.07
CA GLY A 137 1.33 -26.44 14.36
C GLY A 137 2.16 -25.57 15.34
N LYS A 138 2.13 -24.24 15.24
CA LYS A 138 2.88 -23.32 16.14
C LYS A 138 2.62 -23.59 17.62
N SER A 139 1.42 -23.27 18.09
CA SER A 139 0.98 -23.39 19.49
C SER A 139 1.00 -24.84 19.98
N PHE A 140 0.84 -25.81 19.07
CA PHE A 140 1.09 -27.24 19.34
C PHE A 140 2.56 -27.51 19.70
N THR A 141 3.51 -27.00 18.92
CA THR A 141 4.97 -27.16 19.11
C THR A 141 5.47 -26.36 20.31
N VAL A 142 4.90 -25.18 20.56
CA VAL A 142 5.15 -24.43 21.81
C VAL A 142 4.65 -25.24 23.01
N SER A 143 3.47 -25.86 22.90
CA SER A 143 2.92 -26.68 23.99
C SER A 143 3.75 -27.94 24.28
N THR A 144 4.35 -28.60 23.27
CA THR A 144 5.26 -29.74 23.54
C THR A 144 6.52 -29.28 24.28
N ILE A 145 7.05 -28.09 24.00
CA ILE A 145 8.14 -27.48 24.77
C ILE A 145 7.68 -27.18 26.21
N LEU A 146 6.49 -26.61 26.39
CA LEU A 146 5.95 -26.28 27.73
C LEU A 146 5.70 -27.52 28.61
N GLU A 147 5.29 -28.65 28.02
CA GLU A 147 5.19 -29.94 28.73
C GLU A 147 6.54 -30.36 29.34
N GLU A 148 7.64 -30.24 28.59
CA GLU A 148 8.98 -30.60 29.07
C GLU A 148 9.51 -29.62 30.12
N ILE A 149 9.25 -28.33 29.96
CA ILE A 149 9.63 -27.27 30.93
C ILE A 149 8.91 -27.49 32.26
N LEU A 150 7.61 -27.80 32.22
CA LEU A 150 6.82 -28.17 33.40
C LEU A 150 7.28 -29.49 34.03
N ASP A 151 7.69 -30.48 33.24
CA ASP A 151 8.24 -31.74 33.75
C ASP A 151 9.57 -31.57 34.51
N LYS A 152 10.30 -30.46 34.30
CA LYS A 152 11.47 -30.06 35.10
C LYS A 152 11.15 -29.03 36.21
N ASN A 153 9.87 -28.76 36.49
CA ASN A 153 9.38 -27.77 37.45
C ASN A 153 9.83 -26.31 37.21
N ILE A 154 10.17 -25.94 35.98
CA ILE A 154 10.62 -24.58 35.66
C ILE A 154 9.38 -23.65 35.55
N PRO A 155 9.39 -22.44 36.16
CA PRO A 155 8.29 -21.49 36.04
C PRO A 155 8.06 -21.00 34.60
N VAL A 156 6.80 -20.86 34.20
CA VAL A 156 6.40 -20.37 32.87
C VAL A 156 5.36 -19.25 33.00
N VAL A 157 5.48 -18.21 32.17
CA VAL A 157 4.42 -17.23 31.91
C VAL A 157 4.11 -17.20 30.41
N VAL A 158 2.83 -17.27 30.04
CA VAL A 158 2.37 -17.25 28.64
C VAL A 158 1.46 -16.04 28.44
N ILE A 159 1.78 -15.21 27.45
CA ILE A 159 0.89 -14.17 26.92
C ILE A 159 0.10 -14.79 25.76
N ASP A 160 -1.21 -14.95 25.94
CA ASP A 160 -2.09 -15.68 25.03
C ASP A 160 -3.23 -14.76 24.51
N PRO A 161 -3.13 -14.23 23.28
CA PRO A 161 -4.18 -13.40 22.67
C PRO A 161 -5.47 -14.13 22.27
N HIS A 162 -5.51 -15.47 22.30
CA HIS A 162 -6.54 -16.27 21.64
C HIS A 162 -7.21 -17.33 22.55
N GLY A 163 -6.59 -17.70 23.67
CA GLY A 163 -7.04 -18.69 24.63
C GLY A 163 -6.71 -20.13 24.24
N GLU A 164 -5.59 -20.37 23.54
CA GLU A 164 -5.20 -21.71 23.06
C GLU A 164 -4.51 -22.57 24.14
N TYR A 165 -3.79 -21.98 25.10
CA TYR A 165 -2.92 -22.74 26.01
C TYR A 165 -3.62 -23.34 27.23
N ASN A 166 -4.87 -22.96 27.55
CA ASN A 166 -5.69 -23.56 28.62
C ASN A 166 -5.70 -25.10 28.52
N SER A 167 -5.66 -25.65 27.29
CA SER A 167 -5.71 -27.09 27.01
C SER A 167 -4.61 -27.91 27.71
N LEU A 168 -3.50 -27.29 28.14
CA LEU A 168 -2.45 -27.93 28.96
C LEU A 168 -2.99 -28.51 30.28
N LYS A 169 -4.11 -27.98 30.80
CA LYS A 169 -4.82 -28.52 31.97
C LYS A 169 -5.24 -29.99 31.79
N TYR A 170 -5.47 -30.45 30.56
CA TYR A 170 -6.14 -31.71 30.24
C TYR A 170 -5.23 -32.72 29.51
N PRO A 171 -5.41 -34.05 29.70
CA PRO A 171 -4.58 -35.06 29.05
C PRO A 171 -4.93 -35.23 27.57
N SER A 172 -4.00 -35.75 26.78
CA SER A 172 -4.22 -36.03 25.35
C SER A 172 -5.10 -37.26 25.13
N ASP A 173 -6.12 -37.10 24.30
CA ASP A 173 -7.01 -38.18 23.88
C ASP A 173 -6.33 -39.18 22.92
N LYS A 174 -5.23 -38.78 22.25
CA LYS A 174 -4.59 -39.49 21.13
C LYS A 174 -3.55 -40.54 21.60
N LYS A 175 -3.99 -41.46 22.46
CA LYS A 175 -3.15 -42.44 23.21
C LYS A 175 -2.22 -43.30 22.34
N GLU A 176 -2.70 -43.80 21.19
CA GLU A 176 -1.91 -44.69 20.33
C GLU A 176 -0.76 -43.96 19.65
N HIS A 177 -0.98 -42.73 19.20
CA HIS A 177 0.06 -41.90 18.60
C HIS A 177 1.17 -41.58 19.61
N LEU A 178 0.82 -41.35 20.89
CA LEU A 178 1.79 -41.15 21.96
C LEU A 178 2.69 -42.38 22.19
N LYS A 179 2.14 -43.59 22.14
CA LYS A 179 2.92 -44.84 22.31
C LYS A 179 4.06 -44.97 21.29
N ARG A 180 3.86 -44.58 20.03
CA ARG A 180 4.91 -44.62 18.98
C ARG A 180 6.18 -43.86 19.37
N PHE A 181 6.04 -42.74 20.09
CA PHE A 181 7.15 -41.90 20.53
C PHE A 181 7.70 -42.28 21.92
N GLY A 182 7.12 -43.30 22.56
CA GLY A 182 7.43 -43.70 23.94
C GLY A 182 6.91 -42.70 24.98
N LEU A 183 5.67 -42.23 24.80
CA LEU A 183 5.03 -41.20 25.63
C LEU A 183 3.68 -41.67 26.17
N GLU A 184 3.23 -41.05 27.26
CA GLU A 184 1.91 -41.27 27.86
C GLU A 184 1.13 -39.96 27.97
N PRO A 185 -0.22 -40.00 28.00
CA PRO A 185 -1.04 -38.81 28.23
C PRO A 185 -0.80 -38.22 29.63
N LYS A 186 -0.62 -36.91 29.71
CA LYS A 186 -0.38 -36.18 30.97
C LYS A 186 -1.18 -34.89 31.02
N ALA A 187 -1.70 -34.57 32.20
CA ALA A 187 -2.51 -33.40 32.48
C ALA A 187 -1.78 -32.51 33.50
N TYR A 188 -1.78 -31.19 33.27
CA TYR A 188 -1.11 -30.23 34.15
C TYR A 188 -2.11 -29.36 34.93
N PHE A 189 -3.32 -29.86 35.19
CA PHE A 189 -4.43 -29.15 35.86
C PHE A 189 -4.03 -28.40 37.14
N LYS A 190 -3.15 -28.98 37.98
CA LYS A 190 -2.67 -28.36 39.21
C LYS A 190 -1.55 -27.33 39.00
N ASN A 191 -0.87 -27.39 37.87
CA ASN A 191 0.30 -26.57 37.52
C ASN A 191 -0.06 -25.40 36.61
N VAL A 192 -1.14 -25.51 35.82
CA VAL A 192 -1.60 -24.48 34.88
C VAL A 192 -2.67 -23.63 35.55
N VAL A 193 -2.38 -22.35 35.76
CA VAL A 193 -3.34 -21.37 36.29
C VAL A 193 -3.49 -20.22 35.31
N GLU A 194 -4.73 -19.81 35.09
CA GLU A 194 -5.11 -18.84 34.07
C GLU A 194 -5.60 -17.54 34.74
N TYR A 195 -5.16 -16.40 34.21
CA TYR A 195 -5.64 -15.08 34.58
C TYR A 195 -6.14 -14.34 33.34
N SER A 196 -7.19 -13.52 33.49
CA SER A 196 -7.68 -12.65 32.43
C SER A 196 -8.25 -11.35 33.02
N PRO A 197 -8.12 -10.20 32.35
CA PRO A 197 -8.85 -8.99 32.72
C PRO A 197 -10.34 -9.06 32.30
N ASP A 198 -10.71 -9.95 31.37
CA ASP A 198 -12.09 -10.13 30.91
C ASP A 198 -12.63 -11.51 31.34
N ILE A 199 -13.16 -11.54 32.56
CA ILE A 199 -13.77 -12.73 33.16
C ILE A 199 -15.15 -13.05 32.57
N GLN A 200 -15.81 -12.08 31.92
CA GLN A 200 -17.09 -12.34 31.24
C GLN A 200 -16.91 -13.25 30.02
N LYS A 201 -15.80 -13.08 29.29
CA LYS A 201 -15.43 -13.95 28.16
C LYS A 201 -14.60 -15.17 28.57
N ASN A 202 -13.91 -15.12 29.70
CA ASN A 202 -12.99 -16.17 30.17
C ASN A 202 -13.33 -16.60 31.61
N PRO A 203 -14.47 -17.29 31.84
CA PRO A 203 -15.00 -17.54 33.20
C PRO A 203 -14.21 -18.57 34.03
N GLU A 204 -13.34 -19.39 33.41
CA GLU A 204 -12.39 -20.26 34.14
C GLU A 204 -11.17 -19.51 34.70
N ALA A 205 -10.93 -18.27 34.27
CA ALA A 205 -9.75 -17.50 34.62
C ALA A 205 -9.92 -16.78 35.97
N ARG A 206 -8.79 -16.48 36.62
CA ARG A 206 -8.73 -15.57 37.77
C ARG A 206 -8.67 -14.12 37.28
N PRO A 207 -9.24 -13.14 38.01
CA PRO A 207 -9.13 -11.74 37.62
C PRO A 207 -7.67 -11.28 37.63
N LEU A 208 -7.18 -10.82 36.47
CA LEU A 208 -5.90 -10.13 36.38
C LEU A 208 -6.08 -8.68 36.85
N LYS A 209 -5.27 -8.25 37.82
CA LYS A 209 -5.22 -6.87 38.31
C LYS A 209 -3.76 -6.41 38.36
N LEU A 210 -3.49 -5.20 37.90
CA LEU A 210 -2.16 -4.60 37.84
C LEU A 210 -2.00 -3.57 38.97
N SER A 211 -0.77 -3.40 39.50
CA SER A 211 -0.51 -2.34 40.47
C SER A 211 -0.66 -0.96 39.83
N GLY A 212 -1.42 -0.09 40.51
CA GLY A 212 -1.50 1.35 40.21
C GLY A 212 -0.65 2.24 41.12
N LYS A 213 0.22 1.65 41.95
CA LYS A 213 1.07 2.38 42.92
C LYS A 213 2.53 2.41 42.50
N ASN A 214 3.24 3.42 43.01
CA ASN A 214 4.67 3.65 42.82
C ASN A 214 5.07 3.72 41.33
N LEU A 215 4.18 4.24 40.48
CA LEU A 215 4.41 4.33 39.05
C LEU A 215 5.38 5.48 38.75
N SER A 216 6.55 5.15 38.19
CA SER A 216 7.54 6.16 37.84
C SER A 216 7.07 7.03 36.67
N GLY A 217 7.54 8.27 36.57
CA GLY A 217 7.18 9.17 35.46
C GLY A 217 7.52 8.62 34.06
N ALA A 218 8.60 7.84 33.95
CA ALA A 218 8.96 7.15 32.71
C ALA A 218 8.01 5.98 32.39
N GLU A 219 7.57 5.24 33.40
CA GLU A 219 6.62 4.14 33.24
C GLU A 219 5.22 4.63 32.91
N LEU A 220 4.74 5.70 33.57
CA LEU A 220 3.50 6.39 33.22
C LEU A 220 3.51 6.79 31.74
N MET A 221 4.61 7.38 31.24
CA MET A 221 4.77 7.73 29.82
C MET A 221 4.63 6.54 28.84
N HIS A 222 4.84 5.30 29.28
CA HIS A 222 4.58 4.09 28.48
C HIS A 222 3.16 3.53 28.67
N LEU A 223 2.58 3.65 29.88
CA LEU A 223 1.21 3.22 30.19
C LEU A 223 0.16 4.11 29.49
N LEU A 224 0.37 5.42 29.41
CA LEU A 224 -0.57 6.39 28.81
C LEU A 224 -0.89 6.06 27.32
N PRO A 225 -2.15 6.00 26.88
CA PRO A 225 -2.54 5.75 25.47
C PRO A 225 -2.26 6.90 24.50
N ALA A 226 -1.86 8.09 24.98
CA ALA A 226 -1.60 9.26 24.15
C ALA A 226 -0.22 9.86 24.44
N LYS A 227 0.45 10.36 23.40
CA LYS A 227 1.76 11.01 23.52
C LYS A 227 1.59 12.45 23.99
N LEU A 228 2.16 12.75 25.16
CA LEU A 228 2.08 14.07 25.80
C LEU A 228 2.93 15.14 25.08
N SER A 229 2.47 16.39 25.12
CA SER A 229 3.21 17.58 24.68
C SER A 229 4.33 17.94 25.68
N SER A 230 5.30 18.77 25.28
CA SER A 230 6.37 19.21 26.20
C SER A 230 5.85 19.93 27.45
N SER A 231 4.72 20.65 27.36
CA SER A 231 4.08 21.29 28.52
C SER A 231 3.33 20.28 29.40
N GLN A 232 2.70 19.26 28.82
CA GLN A 232 2.08 18.17 29.57
C GLN A 232 3.13 17.26 30.23
N ILE A 233 4.27 17.02 29.59
CA ILE A 233 5.41 16.31 30.17
C ILE A 233 6.00 17.10 31.34
N GLY A 234 6.24 18.40 31.17
CA GLY A 234 6.70 19.27 32.25
C GLY A 234 5.73 19.29 33.45
N LEU A 235 4.42 19.36 33.17
CA LEU A 235 3.37 19.33 34.19
C LEU A 235 3.25 17.98 34.90
N LEU A 236 3.41 16.86 34.18
CA LEU A 236 3.47 15.52 34.76
C LEU A 236 4.69 15.36 35.68
N TYR A 237 5.85 15.86 35.28
CA TYR A 237 7.05 15.86 36.13
C TYR A 237 6.95 16.85 37.31
N SER A 238 6.23 17.97 37.18
CA SER A 238 5.90 18.89 38.28
C SER A 238 5.11 18.14 39.37
N ALA A 239 3.98 17.54 38.98
CA ALA A 239 3.12 16.80 39.90
C ALA A 239 3.82 15.58 40.55
N LEU A 240 4.70 14.89 39.83
CA LEU A 240 5.52 13.80 40.37
C LEU A 240 6.71 14.28 41.24
N SER A 241 7.09 15.56 41.16
CA SER A 241 8.09 16.16 42.06
C SER A 241 7.46 16.53 43.40
N ASP A 242 6.24 17.06 43.39
CA ASP A 242 5.45 17.35 44.60
C ASP A 242 5.01 16.05 45.29
N VAL A 243 4.60 15.05 44.51
CA VAL A 243 4.24 13.70 44.98
C VAL A 243 5.47 12.76 44.92
N ALA A 244 6.50 13.11 45.68
CA ALA A 244 7.55 12.21 46.19
C ALA A 244 8.24 11.23 45.20
N ARG A 245 8.35 11.56 43.90
CA ARG A 245 8.89 10.74 42.78
C ARG A 245 8.12 9.46 42.42
N GLU A 246 7.44 8.84 43.38
CA GLU A 246 6.62 7.63 43.20
C GLU A 246 5.20 7.92 43.69
N ALA A 247 4.25 8.02 42.74
CA ALA A 247 2.87 8.39 43.02
C ALA A 247 1.89 7.24 42.69
N ASP A 248 0.72 7.27 43.32
CA ASP A 248 -0.47 6.57 42.82
C ASP A 248 -1.34 7.49 41.94
N PHE A 249 -2.30 6.90 41.22
CA PHE A 249 -3.16 7.64 40.29
C PHE A 249 -4.05 8.72 40.93
N ASP A 250 -4.35 8.63 42.24
CA ASP A 250 -5.22 9.60 42.92
C ASP A 250 -4.42 10.76 43.51
N GLN A 251 -3.27 10.50 44.13
CA GLN A 251 -2.32 11.54 44.55
C GLN A 251 -1.85 12.38 43.34
N LEU A 252 -1.50 11.72 42.23
CA LEU A 252 -1.12 12.38 40.98
C LEU A 252 -2.26 13.25 40.43
N MET A 253 -3.50 12.79 40.55
CA MET A 253 -4.67 13.53 40.10
C MET A 253 -5.03 14.70 41.02
N MET A 254 -4.81 14.60 42.34
CA MET A 254 -4.96 15.71 43.29
C MET A 254 -3.91 16.81 43.05
N SER A 255 -2.64 16.44 42.87
CA SER A 255 -1.57 17.39 42.52
C SER A 255 -1.85 18.07 41.17
N LEU A 256 -2.19 17.30 40.13
CA LEU A 256 -2.58 17.84 38.84
C LEU A 256 -3.83 18.73 38.89
N GLN A 257 -4.73 18.56 39.87
CA GLN A 257 -5.88 19.45 40.07
C GLN A 257 -5.49 20.81 40.68
N ALA A 258 -4.46 20.86 41.53
CA ALA A 258 -3.97 22.09 42.16
C ALA A 258 -3.23 23.04 41.18
N GLU A 259 -2.49 22.48 40.22
CA GLU A 259 -1.79 23.21 39.16
C GLU A 259 -2.70 24.19 38.37
N GLU A 260 -2.31 25.45 38.19
CA GLU A 260 -3.13 26.42 37.43
C GLU A 260 -3.14 26.18 35.90
N ASN A 261 -2.21 25.36 35.40
CA ASN A 261 -1.98 25.15 33.98
C ASN A 261 -3.12 24.36 33.31
N ASN A 262 -3.83 24.97 32.36
CA ASN A 262 -4.91 24.34 31.58
C ASN A 262 -4.54 23.02 30.87
N ALA A 263 -3.25 22.72 30.68
CA ALA A 263 -2.80 21.42 30.19
C ALA A 263 -3.16 20.24 31.13
N LYS A 264 -3.46 20.50 32.43
CA LYS A 264 -3.83 19.48 33.42
C LYS A 264 -4.99 18.60 33.00
N TRP A 265 -5.99 19.18 32.34
CA TRP A 265 -7.22 18.48 31.99
C TRP A 265 -7.01 17.32 31.02
N VAL A 266 -5.98 17.41 30.16
CA VAL A 266 -5.62 16.29 29.27
C VAL A 266 -5.02 15.14 30.07
N LEU A 267 -4.14 15.43 31.04
CA LEU A 267 -3.55 14.41 31.91
C LEU A 267 -4.60 13.72 32.78
N ILE A 268 -5.46 14.52 33.43
CA ILE A 268 -6.56 14.04 34.29
C ILE A 268 -7.50 13.10 33.49
N ASN A 269 -7.91 13.49 32.27
CA ASN A 269 -8.79 12.67 31.43
C ASN A 269 -8.13 11.33 31.00
N ILE A 270 -6.80 11.29 30.79
CA ILE A 270 -6.11 10.06 30.42
C ILE A 270 -5.91 9.13 31.65
N ILE A 271 -5.63 9.70 32.82
CA ILE A 271 -5.56 8.96 34.09
C ILE A 271 -6.92 8.34 34.45
N ASP A 272 -8.00 9.13 34.34
CA ASP A 272 -9.37 8.67 34.50
C ASP A 272 -9.75 7.56 33.51
N TYR A 273 -9.32 7.64 32.24
CA TYR A 273 -9.48 6.54 31.29
C TYR A 273 -8.77 5.25 31.73
N LEU A 274 -7.52 5.34 32.21
CA LEU A 274 -6.78 4.17 32.73
C LEU A 274 -7.46 3.56 33.96
N LYS A 275 -8.02 4.38 34.86
CA LYS A 275 -8.84 3.89 35.99
C LYS A 275 -10.14 3.22 35.52
N LYS A 276 -10.81 3.78 34.50
CA LYS A 276 -12.07 3.23 33.93
C LYS A 276 -11.92 1.88 33.23
N LEU A 277 -10.71 1.49 32.81
CA LEU A 277 -10.44 0.13 32.34
C LEU A 277 -10.60 -0.94 33.44
N ASN A 278 -10.71 -0.56 34.72
CA ASN A 278 -10.88 -1.46 35.87
C ASN A 278 -9.84 -2.60 35.90
N ILE A 279 -8.62 -2.31 35.45
CA ILE A 279 -7.50 -3.26 35.41
C ILE A 279 -6.42 -2.93 36.45
N PHE A 280 -6.27 -1.65 36.79
CA PHE A 280 -5.43 -1.20 37.90
C PHE A 280 -6.21 -1.24 39.23
N SER A 281 -5.54 -1.63 40.32
CA SER A 281 -6.17 -1.81 41.63
C SER A 281 -5.13 -1.77 42.74
N ASP A 282 -5.53 -1.34 43.94
CA ASP A 282 -4.72 -1.49 45.17
C ASP A 282 -4.46 -2.98 45.47
N VAL A 283 -5.54 -3.78 45.48
CA VAL A 283 -5.47 -5.23 45.52
C VAL A 283 -5.21 -5.74 44.11
N HIS A 284 -3.96 -6.06 43.82
CA HIS A 284 -3.47 -6.47 42.50
C HIS A 284 -2.85 -7.87 42.52
N THR A 285 -2.72 -8.49 41.34
CA THR A 285 -2.04 -9.78 41.18
C THR A 285 -0.54 -9.59 41.36
N SER A 286 0.06 -10.27 42.32
CA SER A 286 1.49 -10.12 42.65
C SER A 286 2.39 -10.90 41.69
N VAL A 287 3.64 -10.44 41.50
CA VAL A 287 4.63 -11.15 40.66
C VAL A 287 4.93 -12.58 41.14
N ASN A 288 4.80 -12.84 42.44
CA ASN A 288 4.98 -14.16 43.07
C ASN A 288 3.80 -15.13 42.82
N GLU A 289 2.62 -14.60 42.49
CA GLU A 289 1.52 -15.42 41.97
C GLU A 289 1.70 -15.74 40.49
N LEU A 290 2.25 -14.80 39.71
CA LEU A 290 2.46 -14.99 38.28
C LEU A 290 3.62 -15.95 37.99
N VAL A 291 4.74 -15.83 38.70
CA VAL A 291 5.93 -16.68 38.56
C VAL A 291 6.11 -17.54 39.81
N ASN A 292 5.90 -18.85 39.67
CA ASN A 292 6.01 -19.82 40.77
C ASN A 292 6.62 -21.14 40.29
N VAL A 293 7.31 -21.87 41.18
CA VAL A 293 8.04 -23.09 40.83
C VAL A 293 7.06 -24.20 40.42
N GLY A 294 7.34 -24.87 39.30
CA GLY A 294 6.47 -25.89 38.72
C GLY A 294 5.12 -25.40 38.20
N ARG A 295 4.94 -24.08 38.02
CA ARG A 295 3.68 -23.46 37.58
C ARG A 295 3.81 -22.84 36.19
N CYS A 296 2.79 -23.03 35.35
CA CYS A 296 2.56 -22.26 34.14
C CYS A 296 1.40 -21.30 34.39
N THR A 297 1.68 -20.01 34.26
CA THR A 297 0.68 -18.94 34.36
C THR A 297 0.32 -18.46 32.96
N ILE A 298 -0.94 -18.64 32.57
CA ILE A 298 -1.47 -18.15 31.30
C ILE A 298 -2.17 -16.82 31.54
N ILE A 299 -1.78 -15.79 30.79
CA ILE A 299 -2.46 -14.49 30.74
C ILE A 299 -3.27 -14.47 29.45
N ASN A 300 -4.53 -14.83 29.58
CA ASN A 300 -5.49 -14.95 28.48
C ASN A 300 -6.12 -13.57 28.19
N LEU A 301 -5.81 -13.03 27.02
CA LEU A 301 -6.27 -11.72 26.52
C LEU A 301 -7.39 -11.84 25.48
N ARG A 302 -7.98 -13.03 25.32
CA ARG A 302 -9.08 -13.30 24.38
C ARG A 302 -10.24 -12.33 24.62
N GLY A 303 -10.51 -11.50 23.62
CA GLY A 303 -11.60 -10.53 23.61
C GLY A 303 -11.33 -9.21 24.33
N VAL A 304 -10.08 -8.97 24.76
CA VAL A 304 -9.57 -7.67 25.20
C VAL A 304 -9.17 -6.83 23.97
N PRO A 305 -9.48 -5.53 23.87
CA PRO A 305 -9.03 -4.68 22.76
C PRO A 305 -7.51 -4.59 22.65
N THR A 306 -6.95 -4.67 21.44
CA THR A 306 -5.49 -4.76 21.20
C THR A 306 -4.68 -3.65 21.88
N GLU A 307 -5.17 -2.40 21.86
CA GLU A 307 -4.52 -1.27 22.52
C GLU A 307 -4.46 -1.37 24.06
N VAL A 308 -5.35 -2.17 24.66
CA VAL A 308 -5.31 -2.54 26.09
C VAL A 308 -4.40 -3.75 26.30
N GLN A 309 -4.39 -4.72 25.37
CA GLN A 309 -3.42 -5.83 25.39
C GLN A 309 -1.98 -5.31 25.43
N GLU A 310 -1.64 -4.30 24.61
CA GLU A 310 -0.31 -3.69 24.61
C GLU A 310 0.10 -3.10 25.96
N VAL A 311 -0.83 -2.45 26.69
CA VAL A 311 -0.59 -1.90 28.03
C VAL A 311 -0.36 -3.02 29.05
N ILE A 312 -1.15 -4.09 28.98
CA ILE A 312 -1.00 -5.26 29.87
C ILE A 312 0.36 -5.93 29.65
N VAL A 313 0.72 -6.22 28.40
CA VAL A 313 1.97 -6.90 28.07
C VAL A 313 3.17 -6.01 28.41
N TYR A 314 3.08 -4.68 28.24
CA TYR A 314 4.12 -3.78 28.74
C TYR A 314 4.28 -3.89 30.27
N LYS A 315 3.21 -3.67 31.04
CA LYS A 315 3.28 -3.61 32.51
C LYS A 315 3.72 -4.95 33.10
N VAL A 316 3.09 -6.05 32.70
CA VAL A 316 3.42 -7.40 33.19
C VAL A 316 4.87 -7.78 32.87
N VAL A 317 5.34 -7.57 31.64
CA VAL A 317 6.71 -7.96 31.27
C VAL A 317 7.75 -7.04 31.95
N SER A 318 7.44 -5.76 32.17
CA SER A 318 8.30 -4.84 32.92
C SER A 318 8.39 -5.23 34.40
N ASP A 319 7.25 -5.48 35.06
CA ASP A 319 7.18 -5.89 36.46
C ASP A 319 7.95 -7.20 36.71
N LEU A 320 7.72 -8.22 35.88
CA LEU A 320 8.40 -9.50 35.98
C LEU A 320 9.91 -9.38 35.67
N PHE A 321 10.31 -8.56 34.70
CA PHE A 321 11.72 -8.34 34.41
C PHE A 321 12.43 -7.62 35.56
N ASN A 322 11.82 -6.57 36.12
CA ASN A 322 12.40 -5.80 37.23
C ASN A 322 12.49 -6.64 38.51
N ALA A 323 11.41 -7.36 38.88
CA ALA A 323 11.42 -8.30 40.00
C ALA A 323 12.49 -9.40 39.83
N ARG A 324 12.71 -9.87 38.59
CA ARG A 324 13.77 -10.86 38.29
C ARG A 324 15.18 -10.27 38.39
N LYS A 325 15.40 -9.03 37.95
CA LYS A 325 16.68 -8.31 38.11
C LYS A 325 17.03 -8.08 39.59
N GLN A 326 16.02 -7.84 40.43
CA GLN A 326 16.14 -7.67 41.88
C GLN A 326 16.22 -9.02 42.64
N GLY A 327 16.08 -10.16 41.95
CA GLY A 327 16.13 -11.49 42.57
C GLY A 327 14.87 -11.91 43.34
N MET A 328 13.79 -11.12 43.31
CA MET A 328 12.56 -11.38 44.05
C MET A 328 11.78 -12.61 43.56
N ILE A 329 11.88 -12.90 42.26
CA ILE A 329 11.28 -14.09 41.62
C ILE A 329 12.36 -15.00 41.01
N PRO A 330 12.12 -16.32 40.91
CA PRO A 330 13.07 -17.27 40.31
C PRO A 330 13.24 -17.05 38.79
N PRO A 331 14.30 -17.62 38.17
CA PRO A 331 14.42 -17.76 36.72
C PRO A 331 13.15 -18.39 36.11
N PHE A 332 12.71 -17.89 34.95
CA PHE A 332 11.46 -18.32 34.32
C PHE A 332 11.49 -18.19 32.79
N PHE A 333 10.55 -18.84 32.12
CA PHE A 333 10.38 -18.81 30.67
C PHE A 333 9.10 -18.03 30.29
N LEU A 334 9.25 -17.02 29.44
CA LEU A 334 8.17 -16.15 28.96
C LEU A 334 7.80 -16.51 27.51
N VAL A 335 6.54 -16.85 27.25
CA VAL A 335 6.02 -17.09 25.89
C VAL A 335 5.17 -15.91 25.44
N ILE A 336 5.36 -15.45 24.21
CA ILE A 336 4.61 -14.33 23.62
C ILE A 336 4.07 -14.76 22.26
N GLU A 337 2.75 -14.89 22.16
CA GLU A 337 2.07 -15.29 20.93
C GLU A 337 1.60 -14.12 20.06
N GLU A 338 1.53 -14.38 18.74
CA GLU A 338 1.19 -13.42 17.68
C GLU A 338 1.90 -12.07 17.81
N ALA A 339 3.21 -12.13 18.11
CA ALA A 339 4.09 -11.02 18.47
C ALA A 339 4.35 -9.96 17.38
N HIS A 340 3.44 -9.79 16.41
CA HIS A 340 3.60 -8.98 15.20
C HIS A 340 2.38 -8.11 14.82
N ALA A 341 1.33 -8.07 15.64
CA ALA A 341 0.03 -7.44 15.35
C ALA A 341 0.04 -5.87 15.35
N PHE A 342 1.11 -5.25 14.81
CA PHE A 342 1.78 -4.15 15.53
C PHE A 342 2.48 -3.03 14.68
N CYS A 343 2.17 -2.82 13.38
CA CYS A 343 2.74 -1.76 12.47
C CYS A 343 1.72 -1.27 11.40
N LEU A 344 1.99 -0.36 10.41
CA LEU A 344 1.05 0.62 9.70
C LEU A 344 0.82 0.46 8.11
N THR A 345 0.29 1.39 7.22
CA THR A 345 -0.41 1.24 5.83
C THR A 345 0.09 1.76 4.38
N GLU A 346 -0.01 1.02 3.23
CA GLU A 346 0.75 1.17 1.89
C GLU A 346 0.64 2.41 0.94
N ASP A 347 -0.51 2.71 0.29
CA ASP A 347 -0.55 3.33 -1.08
C ASP A 347 -0.40 4.86 -1.22
N THR A 348 0.00 5.56 -0.15
CA THR A 348 -0.02 7.04 -0.04
C THR A 348 0.79 7.77 -1.14
N LYS A 349 0.29 8.89 -1.69
CA LYS A 349 1.00 9.70 -2.72
C LYS A 349 1.68 10.92 -2.09
N ILE A 350 2.98 11.06 -2.30
CA ILE A 350 3.84 12.10 -1.71
C ILE A 350 4.27 13.09 -2.78
N LEU A 351 4.27 14.38 -2.42
CA LEU A 351 4.69 15.44 -3.31
C LEU A 351 6.22 15.54 -3.40
N THR A 352 6.79 15.12 -4.52
CA THR A 352 8.20 15.34 -4.88
C THR A 352 8.38 16.63 -5.68
N SER A 353 9.62 17.10 -5.86
CA SER A 353 9.96 18.15 -6.83
C SER A 353 9.46 17.85 -8.25
N ASN A 354 9.40 16.56 -8.59
CA ASN A 354 9.02 16.06 -9.92
C ASN A 354 7.51 15.72 -10.00
N GLY A 355 6.72 16.12 -8.99
CA GLY A 355 5.28 15.84 -8.87
C GLY A 355 4.94 14.73 -7.88
N ASN A 356 3.68 14.33 -7.83
CA ASN A 356 3.19 13.32 -6.89
C ASN A 356 3.65 11.90 -7.26
N LYS A 357 4.39 11.25 -6.36
CA LYS A 357 4.91 9.89 -6.51
C LYS A 357 4.32 8.99 -5.40
N PRO A 358 3.89 7.75 -5.68
CA PRO A 358 3.53 6.82 -4.60
C PRO A 358 4.70 6.63 -3.65
N ILE A 359 4.43 6.60 -2.34
CA ILE A 359 5.44 6.50 -1.28
C ILE A 359 6.28 5.21 -1.43
N SER A 360 5.64 4.15 -1.93
CA SER A 360 6.24 2.85 -2.30
C SER A 360 7.26 2.92 -3.45
N LYS A 361 7.34 4.04 -4.18
CA LYS A 361 8.21 4.26 -5.34
C LYS A 361 9.21 5.40 -5.12
N LEU A 362 9.31 5.94 -3.91
CA LEU A 362 10.33 6.93 -3.57
C LEU A 362 11.72 6.29 -3.48
N THR A 363 12.76 7.08 -3.68
CA THR A 363 14.16 6.74 -3.40
C THR A 363 14.84 7.90 -2.67
N ASN A 364 16.01 7.66 -2.06
CA ASN A 364 16.79 8.70 -1.37
C ASN A 364 17.27 9.84 -2.30
N VAL A 365 17.04 9.74 -3.61
CA VAL A 365 17.36 10.76 -4.63
C VAL A 365 16.17 11.69 -4.90
N ASP A 366 14.95 11.33 -4.49
CA ASP A 366 13.79 12.22 -4.58
C ASP A 366 13.89 13.34 -3.52
N ASN A 367 13.63 14.58 -3.95
CA ASN A 367 13.41 15.71 -3.03
C ASN A 367 11.91 15.87 -2.80
N ILE A 368 11.45 15.91 -1.55
CA ILE A 368 10.02 16.03 -1.21
C ILE A 368 9.67 17.36 -0.55
N ALA A 369 8.42 17.78 -0.77
CA ALA A 369 7.90 19.08 -0.34
C ALA A 369 7.59 19.10 1.15
N THR A 370 8.21 20.05 1.84
CA THR A 370 8.08 20.35 3.27
C THR A 370 7.67 21.81 3.45
N ILE A 371 7.09 22.16 4.59
CA ILE A 371 6.79 23.55 4.96
C ILE A 371 7.73 23.98 6.10
N ASN A 372 8.34 25.14 5.94
CA ASN A 372 9.06 25.81 7.01
C ASN A 372 8.08 26.77 7.72
N PHE A 373 7.70 26.44 8.95
CA PHE A 373 6.74 27.23 9.74
C PHE A 373 7.28 28.60 10.14
N ASN A 374 8.60 28.77 10.27
CA ASN A 374 9.22 30.03 10.69
C ASN A 374 9.21 31.08 9.57
N THR A 375 9.32 30.65 8.31
CA THR A 375 9.30 31.53 7.12
C THR A 375 7.95 31.53 6.39
N GLY A 376 7.11 30.52 6.62
CA GLY A 376 5.83 30.31 5.93
C GLY A 376 5.99 29.91 4.45
N THR A 377 7.06 29.19 4.11
CA THR A 377 7.41 28.87 2.71
C THR A 377 7.60 27.37 2.45
N PHE A 378 7.30 26.94 1.23
CA PHE A 378 7.64 25.60 0.73
C PHE A 378 9.15 25.42 0.52
N GLU A 379 9.69 24.34 1.09
CA GLU A 379 11.06 23.87 0.90
C GLU A 379 11.06 22.42 0.43
N TYR A 380 11.81 22.12 -0.64
CA TYR A 380 12.05 20.74 -1.06
C TYR A 380 13.33 20.25 -0.38
N LYS A 381 13.28 19.07 0.27
CA LYS A 381 14.41 18.46 0.99
C LYS A 381 14.68 17.04 0.47
N PRO A 382 15.93 16.58 0.41
CA PRO A 382 16.24 15.19 0.09
C PRO A 382 15.72 14.27 1.18
N ILE A 383 15.29 13.07 0.80
CA ILE A 383 14.86 12.04 1.75
C ILE A 383 16.09 11.48 2.49
N SER A 384 16.08 11.60 3.83
CA SER A 384 17.17 11.05 4.66
C SER A 384 17.09 9.53 4.77
N LYS A 385 15.87 8.99 4.91
CA LYS A 385 15.61 7.54 4.94
C LYS A 385 14.14 7.26 4.61
N ILE A 386 13.91 6.21 3.82
CA ILE A 386 12.58 5.61 3.63
C ILE A 386 12.52 4.36 4.51
N HIS A 387 11.50 4.30 5.36
CA HIS A 387 11.20 3.12 6.17
C HIS A 387 9.97 2.45 5.58
N ASN A 388 9.95 1.12 5.47
CA ASN A 388 8.77 0.35 5.17
C ASN A 388 8.40 -0.54 6.36
N SER A 389 7.13 -0.86 6.48
CA SER A 389 6.57 -1.65 7.58
C SER A 389 5.78 -2.85 7.04
N ASN A 390 4.68 -3.22 7.68
CA ASN A 390 3.93 -4.44 7.44
C ASN A 390 2.42 -4.26 7.64
N LEU A 391 1.61 -5.20 7.15
CA LEU A 391 0.16 -5.01 6.98
C LEU A 391 -0.55 -4.63 8.28
N SER A 392 -1.42 -3.61 8.17
CA SER A 392 -2.04 -2.84 9.24
C SER A 392 -3.38 -2.23 8.87
N GLU A 393 -4.20 -1.97 9.88
CA GLU A 393 -5.52 -1.39 9.78
C GLU A 393 -5.55 0.04 9.20
N VAL A 394 -6.07 0.14 7.96
CA VAL A 394 -6.35 1.38 7.25
C VAL A 394 -7.68 1.98 7.68
N TYR A 395 -7.63 3.28 7.95
CA TYR A 395 -8.78 4.18 7.93
C TYR A 395 -8.68 5.02 6.65
N GLU A 396 -9.65 4.90 5.76
CA GLU A 396 -9.85 5.87 4.68
C GLU A 396 -10.55 7.09 5.26
N ILE A 397 -9.80 8.18 5.38
CA ILE A 397 -10.34 9.48 5.73
C ILE A 397 -10.83 10.15 4.45
N LYS A 398 -12.13 10.42 4.37
CA LYS A 398 -12.72 11.29 3.33
C LYS A 398 -12.95 12.68 3.91
N THR A 399 -12.38 13.71 3.29
CA THR A 399 -12.59 15.11 3.68
C THR A 399 -13.72 15.76 2.88
N LYS A 400 -14.22 16.90 3.38
CA LYS A 400 -15.33 17.65 2.79
C LYS A 400 -15.03 18.10 1.37
N PHE A 401 -13.82 18.60 1.11
CA PHE A 401 -13.42 19.09 -0.21
C PHE A 401 -12.82 18.00 -1.11
N GLY A 402 -13.01 16.72 -0.76
CA GLY A 402 -12.77 15.58 -1.64
C GLY A 402 -11.35 15.02 -1.63
N ASN A 403 -10.55 15.32 -0.61
CA ASN A 403 -9.29 14.60 -0.38
C ASN A 403 -9.61 13.25 0.27
N ILE A 404 -8.97 12.20 -0.22
CA ILE A 404 -9.07 10.85 0.31
C ILE A 404 -7.67 10.45 0.77
N ILE A 405 -7.53 10.07 2.04
CA ILE A 405 -6.25 9.63 2.61
C ILE A 405 -6.47 8.31 3.33
N GLU A 406 -5.87 7.25 2.79
CA GLU A 406 -5.69 6.00 3.52
C GLU A 406 -4.50 6.15 4.46
N THR A 407 -4.75 5.94 5.75
CA THR A 407 -3.76 6.10 6.81
C THR A 407 -4.14 5.27 8.03
N THR A 408 -3.35 5.31 9.09
CA THR A 408 -3.64 4.64 10.36
C THR A 408 -4.17 5.61 11.40
N LYS A 409 -4.91 5.10 12.40
CA LYS A 409 -5.61 5.90 13.41
C LYS A 409 -4.69 6.89 14.15
N ASP A 410 -3.40 6.59 14.29
CA ASP A 410 -2.42 7.38 15.04
C ASP A 410 -1.59 8.35 14.17
N HIS A 411 -1.79 8.39 12.85
CA HIS A 411 -0.98 9.22 11.97
C HIS A 411 -1.25 10.73 12.19
N PRO A 412 -0.22 11.57 12.42
CA PRO A 412 -0.39 12.99 12.75
C PRO A 412 -0.58 13.89 11.51
N PHE A 413 -1.75 14.53 11.43
CA PHE A 413 -2.08 15.55 10.44
C PHE A 413 -2.07 16.93 11.09
N PHE A 414 -1.66 17.97 10.35
CA PHE A 414 -1.78 19.33 10.87
C PHE A 414 -3.25 19.79 10.86
N SER A 415 -3.69 20.42 11.93
CA SER A 415 -5.05 20.91 12.18
C SER A 415 -4.99 22.33 12.80
N ARG A 416 -6.13 22.94 13.14
CA ARG A 416 -6.16 24.27 13.79
C ARG A 416 -5.55 24.25 15.19
N GLU A 417 -5.54 23.09 15.83
CA GLU A 417 -4.99 22.87 17.18
C GLU A 417 -3.55 22.34 17.15
N GLY A 418 -2.90 22.36 15.98
CA GLY A 418 -1.59 21.75 15.76
C GLY A 418 -1.70 20.32 15.21
N TYR A 419 -0.72 19.47 15.47
CA TYR A 419 -0.71 18.09 14.96
C TYR A 419 -1.63 17.17 15.76
N VAL A 420 -2.63 16.60 15.09
CA VAL A 420 -3.67 15.73 15.67
C VAL A 420 -3.71 14.39 14.92
N CYS A 421 -3.84 13.28 15.64
CA CYS A 421 -3.92 11.94 15.06
C CYS A 421 -5.23 11.72 14.29
N ALA A 422 -5.18 10.93 13.21
CA ALA A 422 -6.32 10.60 12.35
C ALA A 422 -7.62 10.23 13.11
N SER A 423 -7.51 9.51 14.24
CA SER A 423 -8.61 9.15 15.14
C SER A 423 -9.37 10.37 15.67
N GLY A 424 -8.67 11.35 16.26
CA GLY A 424 -9.24 12.60 16.79
C GLY A 424 -9.36 13.75 15.79
N LEU A 425 -8.91 13.57 14.55
CA LEU A 425 -8.85 14.63 13.54
C LEU A 425 -10.24 15.07 13.04
N ASP A 426 -10.64 16.31 13.33
CA ASP A 426 -11.89 16.90 12.82
C ASP A 426 -11.73 17.64 11.48
N HIS A 427 -10.52 18.12 11.18
CA HIS A 427 -10.23 18.88 9.96
C HIS A 427 -8.74 18.82 9.60
N ILE A 428 -8.42 18.69 8.31
CA ILE A 428 -7.05 18.55 7.80
C ILE A 428 -6.54 19.86 7.19
N ALA A 429 -5.33 20.27 7.52
CA ALA A 429 -4.66 21.40 6.89
C ALA A 429 -4.18 21.05 5.47
N ILE A 430 -4.74 21.75 4.49
CA ILE A 430 -4.28 21.78 3.10
C ILE A 430 -3.49 23.08 2.90
N PRO A 431 -2.27 23.03 2.32
CA PRO A 431 -1.52 24.24 2.00
C PRO A 431 -2.24 25.12 0.97
N ILE A 432 -2.17 26.43 1.17
CA ILE A 432 -2.69 27.43 0.22
C ILE A 432 -1.81 27.53 -1.02
N GLU A 433 -0.49 27.41 -0.84
CA GLU A 433 0.49 27.51 -1.94
C GLU A 433 0.41 26.28 -2.87
N PHE A 434 0.63 26.52 -4.17
CA PHE A 434 0.55 25.48 -5.19
C PHE A 434 1.80 24.61 -5.23
N SER A 435 1.60 23.31 -5.47
CA SER A 435 2.68 22.38 -5.81
C SER A 435 3.22 22.67 -7.21
N TYR A 436 4.35 23.37 -7.30
CA TYR A 436 5.05 23.58 -8.58
C TYR A 436 5.60 22.26 -9.13
N ASN A 437 5.40 22.00 -10.42
CA ASN A 437 6.18 21.00 -11.13
C ASN A 437 7.57 21.59 -11.42
N MET A 438 8.64 20.96 -10.93
CA MET A 438 10.03 21.41 -11.11
C MET A 438 10.75 20.72 -12.28
N SER A 439 10.04 20.03 -13.18
CA SER A 439 10.66 19.57 -14.42
C SER A 439 11.15 20.76 -15.25
N ASN A 440 12.31 20.63 -15.90
CA ASN A 440 12.95 21.72 -16.63
C ASN A 440 11.99 22.38 -17.65
N ASP A 441 11.11 21.61 -18.29
CA ASP A 441 10.15 22.14 -19.26
C ASP A 441 8.95 22.83 -18.61
N SER A 442 8.56 22.45 -17.38
CA SER A 442 7.58 23.19 -16.57
C SER A 442 8.15 24.52 -16.09
N ILE A 443 9.43 24.55 -15.70
CA ILE A 443 10.15 25.77 -15.32
C ILE A 443 10.29 26.71 -16.53
N LYS A 444 10.78 26.21 -17.67
CA LYS A 444 10.82 26.95 -18.95
C LYS A 444 9.44 27.50 -19.33
N ALA A 445 8.37 26.71 -19.15
CA ALA A 445 7.01 27.14 -19.44
C ALA A 445 6.52 28.28 -18.53
N ARG A 446 6.73 28.18 -17.21
CA ARG A 446 6.44 29.30 -16.28
C ARG A 446 7.21 30.55 -16.68
N LEU A 447 8.53 30.42 -16.85
CA LEU A 447 9.39 31.55 -17.20
C LEU A 447 8.98 32.19 -18.54
N ALA A 448 8.65 31.39 -19.56
CA ALA A 448 8.11 31.88 -20.83
C ALA A 448 6.77 32.63 -20.66
N GLY A 449 5.86 32.14 -19.82
CA GLY A 449 4.61 32.83 -19.48
C GLY A 449 4.82 34.17 -18.77
N HIS A 450 5.84 34.26 -17.91
CA HIS A 450 6.24 35.54 -17.31
C HIS A 450 6.89 36.48 -18.32
N ILE A 451 7.80 35.99 -19.16
CA ILE A 451 8.46 36.76 -20.23
C ILE A 451 7.42 37.33 -21.20
N LEU A 452 6.33 36.61 -21.49
CA LEU A 452 5.23 37.12 -22.31
C LEU A 452 4.33 38.13 -21.59
N SER A 453 4.23 38.12 -20.26
CA SER A 453 3.46 39.09 -19.46
C SER A 453 4.31 40.22 -18.83
N ASP A 454 4.80 40.08 -17.59
CA ASP A 454 5.53 41.13 -16.86
C ASP A 454 7.08 41.12 -17.05
N GLY A 455 7.62 40.17 -17.81
CA GLY A 455 9.02 40.12 -18.23
C GLY A 455 9.30 40.67 -19.63
N TRP A 456 10.57 40.67 -20.03
CA TRP A 456 11.03 41.07 -21.37
C TRP A 456 12.32 40.34 -21.79
N MET A 457 12.63 40.38 -23.08
CA MET A 457 13.95 40.03 -23.62
C MET A 457 14.59 41.27 -24.23
N GLU A 458 15.89 41.45 -24.03
CA GLU A 458 16.64 42.64 -24.44
C GLU A 458 17.34 42.44 -25.77
N THR A 459 17.35 43.48 -26.61
CA THR A 459 18.07 43.48 -27.90
C THR A 459 19.59 43.32 -27.74
N ARG A 460 20.14 43.55 -26.54
CA ARG A 460 21.55 43.39 -26.19
C ARG A 460 21.90 42.02 -25.57
N GLY A 461 20.97 41.06 -25.55
CA GLY A 461 21.25 39.68 -25.14
C GLY A 461 21.05 39.39 -23.65
N GLY A 462 19.97 39.87 -23.05
CA GLY A 462 19.58 39.57 -21.67
C GLY A 462 18.09 39.25 -21.54
N VAL A 463 17.68 38.56 -20.47
CA VAL A 463 16.27 38.35 -20.13
C VAL A 463 15.97 39.11 -18.84
N GLY A 464 14.90 39.89 -18.83
CA GLY A 464 14.51 40.73 -17.71
C GLY A 464 13.16 40.31 -17.11
N PHE A 465 13.08 40.38 -15.79
CA PHE A 465 11.91 40.00 -15.01
C PHE A 465 11.51 41.16 -14.09
N SER A 466 10.20 41.38 -13.93
CA SER A 466 9.66 42.35 -12.97
C SER A 466 8.43 41.82 -12.23
N GLY A 467 8.17 42.38 -11.04
CA GLY A 467 7.05 42.04 -10.17
C GLY A 467 7.28 42.56 -8.74
N LYS A 468 6.72 41.88 -7.72
CA LYS A 468 7.04 42.17 -6.31
C LYS A 468 8.29 41.41 -5.87
N TYR A 469 8.93 41.85 -4.79
CA TYR A 469 10.16 41.24 -4.26
C TYR A 469 10.04 39.72 -4.02
N GLN A 470 8.96 39.27 -3.36
CA GLN A 470 8.70 37.84 -3.11
C GLN A 470 8.51 37.02 -4.40
N ASP A 471 7.86 37.60 -5.41
CA ASP A 471 7.68 36.94 -6.71
C ASP A 471 9.03 36.83 -7.46
N MET A 472 9.88 37.87 -7.37
CA MET A 472 11.23 37.85 -7.95
C MET A 472 12.15 36.80 -7.31
N LEU A 473 11.99 36.51 -6.01
CA LEU A 473 12.70 35.39 -5.37
C LEU A 473 12.29 34.04 -5.94
N LYS A 474 10.99 33.82 -6.23
CA LYS A 474 10.52 32.59 -6.90
C LYS A 474 11.13 32.44 -8.30
N ILE A 475 11.12 33.50 -9.11
CA ILE A 475 11.69 33.47 -10.47
C ILE A 475 13.21 33.25 -10.42
N LYS A 476 13.94 33.87 -9.49
CA LYS A 476 15.38 33.62 -9.29
C LYS A 476 15.68 32.16 -9.01
N LYS A 477 14.95 31.54 -8.07
CA LYS A 477 15.09 30.12 -7.72
C LYS A 477 14.85 29.20 -8.94
N ASP A 478 13.82 29.50 -9.74
CA ASP A 478 13.52 28.76 -10.97
C ASP A 478 14.62 28.92 -12.05
N LEU A 479 15.27 30.09 -12.14
CA LEU A 479 16.43 30.30 -13.02
C LEU A 479 17.69 29.60 -12.51
N GLU A 480 17.93 29.62 -11.20
CA GLU A 480 19.04 28.94 -10.53
C GLU A 480 18.95 27.42 -10.69
N LEU A 481 17.73 26.85 -10.65
CA LEU A 481 17.46 25.43 -10.96
C LEU A 481 17.74 25.07 -12.43
N LEU A 482 17.65 26.03 -13.35
CA LEU A 482 18.10 25.87 -14.75
C LEU A 482 19.59 26.21 -14.96
N GLY A 483 20.34 26.50 -13.88
CA GLY A 483 21.77 26.84 -13.92
C GLY A 483 22.08 28.30 -14.28
N TYR A 484 21.08 29.18 -14.41
CA TYR A 484 21.27 30.57 -14.86
C TYR A 484 21.42 31.55 -13.70
N LYS A 485 22.57 32.24 -13.65
CA LYS A 485 22.83 33.35 -12.73
C LYS A 485 22.09 34.62 -13.16
N SER A 486 21.72 35.43 -12.18
CA SER A 486 20.92 36.65 -12.34
C SER A 486 21.49 37.81 -11.50
N THR A 487 21.32 39.05 -11.97
CA THR A 487 21.74 40.26 -11.26
C THR A 487 21.02 40.42 -9.91
N LYS A 488 21.56 41.24 -8.98
CA LYS A 488 20.88 41.53 -7.71
C LYS A 488 19.50 42.15 -7.99
N ILE A 489 18.49 41.84 -7.16
CA ILE A 489 17.16 42.44 -7.30
C ILE A 489 17.29 43.95 -7.10
N SER A 490 17.05 44.70 -8.17
CA SER A 490 16.90 46.15 -8.13
C SER A 490 15.49 46.52 -7.68
N GLU A 491 15.36 47.59 -6.89
CA GLU A 491 14.07 48.11 -6.46
C GLU A 491 13.84 49.51 -7.03
N ARG A 492 12.69 49.67 -7.71
CA ARG A 492 12.26 50.93 -8.32
C ARG A 492 10.99 51.43 -7.65
N LYS A 493 11.11 52.54 -6.93
CA LYS A 493 9.96 53.35 -6.54
C LYS A 493 9.40 54.01 -7.82
N SER A 494 8.09 53.94 -8.00
CA SER A 494 7.36 54.56 -9.11
C SER A 494 6.30 55.50 -8.58
N ILE A 495 6.01 56.56 -9.32
CA ILE A 495 4.93 57.49 -9.00
C ILE A 495 4.08 57.64 -10.26
N SER A 496 2.92 57.01 -10.25
CA SER A 496 1.97 57.02 -11.37
C SER A 496 0.83 57.97 -11.05
N LYS A 497 0.79 59.11 -11.75
CA LYS A 497 -0.42 59.95 -11.79
C LYS A 497 -1.46 59.25 -12.66
N ILE A 498 -2.61 58.93 -12.08
CA ILE A 498 -3.77 58.36 -12.76
C ILE A 498 -4.87 59.41 -12.70
N ASP A 499 -5.30 59.93 -13.86
CA ASP A 499 -6.55 60.69 -13.94
C ASP A 499 -7.72 59.73 -13.72
N SER A 500 -8.50 59.99 -12.67
CA SER A 500 -9.73 59.28 -12.34
C SER A 500 -10.90 60.23 -12.48
N LEU A 501 -11.90 59.85 -13.28
CA LEU A 501 -13.14 60.59 -13.46
C LEU A 501 -13.91 60.80 -12.15
N ASP A 502 -13.71 59.91 -11.17
CA ASP A 502 -14.42 59.90 -9.90
C ASP A 502 -13.65 60.60 -8.75
N TYR A 503 -12.32 60.81 -8.90
CA TYR A 503 -11.44 61.27 -7.80
C TYR A 503 -10.32 62.26 -8.23
N GLY A 504 -10.27 62.70 -9.48
CA GLY A 504 -9.19 63.55 -10.00
C GLY A 504 -7.84 62.84 -10.15
N ILE A 505 -6.74 63.58 -9.98
CA ILE A 505 -5.37 63.07 -10.18
C ILE A 505 -4.92 62.23 -8.99
N LEU A 506 -5.16 60.92 -9.05
CA LEU A 506 -4.66 59.95 -8.06
C LEU A 506 -3.14 59.73 -8.23
N ILE A 507 -2.35 60.11 -7.22
CA ILE A 507 -0.90 59.88 -7.19
C ILE A 507 -0.61 58.51 -6.56
N VAL A 508 -0.59 57.47 -7.40
CA VAL A 508 -0.27 56.09 -6.96
C VAL A 508 1.25 55.93 -6.83
N LYS A 509 1.75 55.87 -5.60
CA LYS A 509 3.15 55.53 -5.29
C LYS A 509 3.32 54.01 -5.28
N GLY A 510 4.01 53.46 -6.28
CA GLY A 510 4.29 52.04 -6.42
C GLY A 510 5.73 51.67 -6.00
N LYS A 511 5.94 50.40 -5.64
CA LYS A 511 7.25 49.80 -5.36
C LYS A 511 7.37 48.53 -6.18
N GLY A 512 8.20 48.56 -7.23
CA GLY A 512 8.41 47.43 -8.15
C GLY A 512 9.82 46.90 -8.04
N CYS A 513 9.98 45.59 -8.19
CA CYS A 513 11.29 44.92 -8.18
C CYS A 513 11.60 44.37 -9.58
N SER A 514 12.87 44.34 -9.94
CA SER A 514 13.34 43.81 -11.22
C SER A 514 14.76 43.25 -11.16
N PHE A 515 15.08 42.32 -12.05
CA PHE A 515 16.45 41.87 -12.31
C PHE A 515 16.60 41.37 -13.75
N THR A 516 17.84 41.08 -14.15
CA THR A 516 18.22 40.59 -15.48
C THR A 516 19.12 39.35 -15.40
N THR A 517 19.18 38.58 -16.49
CA THR A 517 20.05 37.41 -16.68
C THR A 517 21.11 37.65 -17.75
N GLY A 518 22.18 36.85 -17.73
CA GLY A 518 23.19 36.82 -18.79
C GLY A 518 22.71 36.15 -20.09
N ILE A 519 23.60 36.18 -21.10
CA ILE A 519 23.28 35.86 -22.50
C ILE A 519 22.95 34.39 -22.78
N GLU A 520 23.44 33.44 -21.99
CA GLU A 520 23.09 32.01 -22.16
C GLU A 520 21.60 31.74 -21.87
N CYS A 521 21.01 32.44 -20.89
CA CYS A 521 19.58 32.38 -20.64
C CYS A 521 18.78 33.05 -21.78
N PHE A 522 19.34 34.10 -22.40
CA PHE A 522 18.72 34.75 -23.56
C PHE A 522 18.74 33.86 -24.81
N LYS A 523 19.84 33.12 -25.06
CA LYS A 523 19.91 32.12 -26.14
C LYS A 523 18.80 31.08 -25.99
N LEU A 524 18.67 30.47 -24.81
CA LEU A 524 17.62 29.48 -24.54
C LEU A 524 16.21 30.01 -24.86
N PHE A 525 15.82 31.16 -24.31
CA PHE A 525 14.46 31.67 -24.56
C PHE A 525 14.25 32.16 -26.00
N LYS A 526 15.31 32.64 -26.69
CA LYS A 526 15.28 32.92 -28.13
C LYS A 526 15.03 31.65 -28.95
N GLU A 527 15.72 30.56 -28.66
CA GLU A 527 15.56 29.25 -29.33
C GLU A 527 14.20 28.61 -29.05
N LEU A 528 13.66 28.78 -27.84
CA LEU A 528 12.29 28.40 -27.49
C LEU A 528 11.21 29.28 -28.18
N GLY A 529 11.61 30.34 -28.88
CA GLY A 529 10.73 31.18 -29.71
C GLY A 529 10.11 32.40 -29.02
N LEU A 530 10.72 32.91 -27.95
CA LEU A 530 10.22 34.10 -27.25
C LEU A 530 10.62 35.41 -27.97
N PRO A 531 9.74 36.44 -28.01
CA PRO A 531 9.95 37.69 -28.75
C PRO A 531 11.01 38.61 -28.11
N ILE A 532 11.92 39.17 -28.93
CA ILE A 532 12.99 40.06 -28.49
C ILE A 532 12.52 41.52 -28.47
N GLY A 533 12.45 42.14 -27.30
CA GLY A 533 12.10 43.55 -27.13
C GLY A 533 10.61 43.81 -26.91
N ARG A 534 10.07 44.87 -27.54
CA ARG A 534 8.70 45.35 -27.27
C ARG A 534 7.63 44.45 -27.87
N LYS A 535 7.13 43.51 -27.07
CA LYS A 535 6.00 42.58 -27.36
C LYS A 535 4.78 43.24 -28.04
N VAL A 536 4.42 44.45 -27.65
CA VAL A 536 3.29 45.20 -28.22
C VAL A 536 3.46 45.50 -29.73
N LEU A 537 4.71 45.56 -30.23
CA LEU A 537 5.07 46.05 -31.56
C LEU A 537 5.49 44.97 -32.58
N GLN A 538 5.73 43.72 -32.17
CA GLN A 538 6.24 42.64 -33.03
C GLN A 538 5.35 41.39 -32.99
N PRO A 539 5.15 40.63 -34.07
CA PRO A 539 4.36 39.40 -34.02
C PRO A 539 4.97 38.36 -33.09
N TYR A 540 4.14 37.58 -32.39
CA TYR A 540 4.56 36.42 -31.61
C TYR A 540 3.38 35.44 -31.43
N LEU A 541 3.68 34.21 -31.03
CA LEU A 541 2.73 33.10 -30.84
C LEU A 541 3.04 32.32 -29.56
N VAL A 542 2.25 31.30 -29.23
CA VAL A 542 2.57 30.36 -28.15
C VAL A 542 3.82 29.55 -28.54
N PRO A 543 4.85 29.45 -27.68
CA PRO A 543 6.02 28.62 -27.95
C PRO A 543 5.67 27.17 -28.31
N LYS A 544 6.29 26.62 -29.37
CA LYS A 544 5.95 25.27 -29.88
C LYS A 544 6.06 24.18 -28.80
N PHE A 545 7.05 24.28 -27.91
CA PHE A 545 7.23 23.33 -26.79
C PHE A 545 6.09 23.36 -25.76
N VAL A 546 5.37 24.48 -25.65
CA VAL A 546 4.15 24.59 -24.84
C VAL A 546 2.94 24.08 -25.62
N LEU A 547 2.79 24.50 -26.88
CA LEU A 547 1.64 24.15 -27.73
C LEU A 547 1.50 22.63 -27.92
N PHE A 548 2.62 21.94 -28.18
CA PHE A 548 2.69 20.49 -28.29
C PHE A 548 3.12 19.81 -26.98
N GLY A 549 3.32 20.58 -25.90
CA GLY A 549 3.71 20.09 -24.58
C GLY A 549 2.59 19.32 -23.87
N SER A 550 2.97 18.66 -22.77
CA SER A 550 2.03 17.99 -21.88
C SER A 550 1.08 18.98 -21.21
N ASN A 551 -0.04 18.49 -20.69
CA ASN A 551 -1.03 19.33 -20.01
C ASN A 551 -0.44 20.10 -18.80
N HIS A 552 0.60 19.58 -18.15
CA HIS A 552 1.33 20.32 -17.11
C HIS A 552 2.15 21.50 -17.66
N VAL A 553 2.88 21.30 -18.77
CA VAL A 553 3.65 22.38 -19.43
C VAL A 553 2.70 23.50 -19.90
N LYS A 554 1.54 23.12 -20.45
CA LYS A 554 0.47 24.05 -20.86
C LYS A 554 -0.11 24.83 -19.68
N ALA A 555 -0.45 24.13 -18.60
CA ALA A 555 -1.01 24.72 -17.40
C ALA A 555 -0.04 25.71 -16.71
N GLU A 556 1.23 25.34 -16.56
CA GLU A 556 2.25 26.17 -15.90
C GLU A 556 2.56 27.45 -16.72
N PHE A 557 2.60 27.36 -18.06
CA PHE A 557 2.69 28.53 -18.94
C PHE A 557 1.48 29.46 -18.79
N LEU A 558 0.26 28.92 -18.89
CA LEU A 558 -0.97 29.69 -18.74
C LEU A 558 -1.05 30.35 -17.35
N ALA A 559 -0.65 29.64 -16.30
CA ALA A 559 -0.73 30.13 -14.93
C ALA A 559 0.27 31.26 -14.64
N ALA A 560 1.47 31.24 -15.25
CA ALA A 560 2.39 32.37 -15.20
C ALA A 560 1.92 33.56 -16.05
N LEU A 561 1.27 33.31 -17.19
CA LEU A 561 0.65 34.36 -18.02
C LEU A 561 -0.54 35.04 -17.29
N MET A 562 -1.38 34.26 -16.60
CA MET A 562 -2.37 34.76 -15.64
C MET A 562 -1.71 35.48 -14.45
N GLY A 563 -0.52 35.03 -14.06
CA GLY A 563 0.33 35.62 -13.02
C GLY A 563 0.58 37.11 -13.22
N GLY A 564 0.99 37.52 -14.43
CA GLY A 564 1.13 38.92 -14.81
C GLY A 564 -0.17 39.57 -15.32
N ASP A 565 -0.56 39.30 -16.57
CA ASP A 565 -1.67 39.96 -17.29
C ASP A 565 -3.07 39.54 -16.79
N GLY A 566 -3.18 38.46 -16.01
CA GLY A 566 -4.44 37.99 -15.45
C GLY A 566 -4.94 38.88 -14.30
N TYR A 567 -6.24 39.14 -14.27
CA TYR A 567 -6.85 40.03 -13.27
C TYR A 567 -6.89 39.32 -11.93
N LYS A 568 -6.59 40.04 -10.83
CA LYS A 568 -6.79 39.51 -9.47
C LYS A 568 -8.25 39.09 -9.31
N PRO A 569 -8.54 37.83 -8.94
CA PRO A 569 -9.92 37.34 -8.84
C PRO A 569 -10.66 38.06 -7.71
N ARG A 570 -11.97 38.28 -7.88
CA ARG A 570 -12.83 39.01 -6.93
C ARG A 570 -14.12 38.23 -6.71
N ILE A 571 -14.68 38.29 -5.50
CA ILE A 571 -16.02 37.79 -5.21
C ILE A 571 -16.92 38.97 -4.86
N LYS A 572 -18.08 39.06 -5.54
CA LYS A 572 -19.19 39.94 -5.16
C LYS A 572 -20.29 39.09 -4.53
N THR A 573 -20.72 39.45 -3.33
CA THR A 573 -21.68 38.69 -2.49
C THR A 573 -21.26 37.23 -2.26
N LYS A 574 -21.73 36.29 -3.10
CA LYS A 574 -21.38 34.85 -3.06
C LYS A 574 -20.86 34.29 -4.39
N ASN A 575 -20.68 35.13 -5.41
CA ASN A 575 -20.26 34.75 -6.77
C ASN A 575 -18.93 35.41 -7.13
N ILE A 576 -18.09 34.71 -7.89
CA ILE A 576 -16.88 35.30 -8.46
C ILE A 576 -17.25 36.24 -9.62
N ASP A 577 -16.53 37.36 -9.74
CA ASP A 577 -16.48 38.13 -10.97
C ASP A 577 -15.79 37.29 -12.07
N VAL A 578 -16.07 37.58 -13.34
CA VAL A 578 -15.48 36.87 -14.48
C VAL A 578 -13.94 36.89 -14.39
N ILE A 579 -13.32 35.70 -14.36
CA ILE A 579 -11.86 35.57 -14.40
C ILE A 579 -11.40 35.94 -15.81
N ARG A 580 -10.47 36.90 -15.87
CA ARG A 580 -10.07 37.58 -17.09
C ARG A 580 -8.55 37.65 -17.20
N ILE A 581 -8.05 37.62 -18.44
CA ILE A 581 -6.71 38.07 -18.83
C ILE A 581 -6.83 39.05 -20.00
N SER A 582 -5.92 40.02 -20.10
CA SER A 582 -5.92 40.94 -21.24
C SER A 582 -4.56 41.51 -21.55
N PHE A 583 -4.18 41.47 -22.82
CA PHE A 583 -2.97 42.11 -23.35
C PHE A 583 -3.33 43.15 -24.43
N SER A 584 -2.34 43.95 -24.85
CA SER A 584 -2.54 45.02 -25.85
C SER A 584 -1.59 44.89 -27.03
N LYS A 585 -2.09 45.24 -28.22
CA LYS A 585 -1.39 45.17 -29.50
C LYS A 585 -1.68 46.41 -30.35
N ILE A 586 -0.75 46.82 -31.21
CA ILE A 586 -1.04 47.81 -32.26
C ILE A 586 -2.07 47.23 -33.27
N ILE A 587 -2.87 48.09 -33.91
CA ILE A 587 -3.98 47.67 -34.78
C ILE A 587 -3.47 46.79 -35.94
N GLU A 588 -2.30 47.10 -36.48
CA GLU A 588 -1.64 46.42 -37.59
C GLU A 588 -1.38 44.92 -37.30
N LEU A 589 -1.24 44.54 -36.03
CA LEU A 589 -1.01 43.15 -35.61
C LEU A 589 -2.29 42.42 -35.17
N LYS A 590 -3.48 42.93 -35.51
CA LYS A 590 -4.77 42.33 -35.14
C LYS A 590 -4.89 40.85 -35.53
N SER A 591 -4.37 40.45 -36.69
CA SER A 591 -4.46 39.06 -37.19
C SER A 591 -3.63 38.09 -36.33
N ASN A 592 -2.32 38.32 -36.22
CA ASN A 592 -1.42 37.54 -35.35
C ASN A 592 -1.87 37.55 -33.87
N ALA A 593 -2.41 38.66 -33.38
CA ALA A 593 -2.98 38.73 -32.04
C ALA A 593 -4.21 37.82 -31.87
N GLY A 594 -5.07 37.72 -32.90
CA GLY A 594 -6.18 36.77 -32.94
C GLY A 594 -5.71 35.31 -32.99
N GLU A 595 -4.66 35.02 -33.75
CA GLU A 595 -4.03 33.68 -33.77
C GLU A 595 -3.47 33.29 -32.39
N PHE A 596 -2.75 34.20 -31.72
CA PHE A 596 -2.27 33.98 -30.35
C PHE A 596 -3.42 33.76 -29.36
N VAL A 597 -4.51 34.53 -29.45
CA VAL A 597 -5.73 34.28 -28.65
C VAL A 597 -6.32 32.90 -28.94
N SER A 598 -6.42 32.51 -30.21
CA SER A 598 -6.91 31.19 -30.61
C SER A 598 -6.07 30.06 -30.01
N GLN A 599 -4.73 30.20 -30.03
CA GLN A 599 -3.82 29.25 -29.40
C GLN A 599 -3.99 29.21 -27.87
N ILE A 600 -4.11 30.36 -27.19
CA ILE A 600 -4.36 30.42 -25.73
C ILE A 600 -5.70 29.77 -25.34
N ILE A 601 -6.77 30.02 -26.12
CA ILE A 601 -8.06 29.35 -25.92
C ILE A 601 -7.95 27.85 -26.22
N GLY A 602 -7.19 27.45 -27.24
CA GLY A 602 -6.86 26.06 -27.53
C GLY A 602 -6.14 25.37 -26.37
N LEU A 603 -5.21 26.06 -25.70
CA LEU A 603 -4.58 25.55 -24.47
C LEU A 603 -5.62 25.34 -23.36
N PHE A 604 -6.45 26.36 -23.05
CA PHE A 604 -7.51 26.23 -22.03
C PHE A 604 -8.49 25.09 -22.35
N ASN A 605 -8.97 25.01 -23.60
CA ASN A 605 -9.88 23.96 -24.05
C ASN A 605 -9.22 22.56 -23.96
N SER A 606 -7.91 22.43 -24.23
CA SER A 606 -7.17 21.17 -24.06
C SER A 606 -7.01 20.72 -22.60
N LEU A 607 -7.22 21.64 -21.64
CA LEU A 607 -7.35 21.37 -20.21
C LEU A 607 -8.81 21.23 -19.76
N GLY A 608 -9.76 21.22 -20.71
CA GLY A 608 -11.19 21.15 -20.46
C GLY A 608 -11.78 22.40 -19.81
N ILE A 609 -11.11 23.56 -19.92
CA ILE A 609 -11.52 24.87 -19.42
C ILE A 609 -12.06 25.68 -20.59
N ASN A 610 -13.33 26.03 -20.55
CA ASN A 610 -13.97 26.82 -21.61
C ASN A 610 -13.66 28.32 -21.40
N ALA A 611 -13.03 28.93 -22.41
CA ALA A 611 -12.77 30.36 -22.45
C ALA A 611 -13.43 31.01 -23.68
N THR A 612 -13.75 32.29 -23.56
CA THR A 612 -14.25 33.14 -24.65
C THR A 612 -13.34 34.37 -24.77
N PHE A 613 -13.44 35.12 -25.87
CA PHE A 613 -12.71 36.38 -26.01
C PHE A 613 -13.52 37.46 -26.70
N TRP A 614 -13.06 38.69 -26.52
CA TRP A 614 -13.52 39.86 -27.23
C TRP A 614 -12.40 40.90 -27.34
N ILE A 615 -12.59 41.89 -28.19
CA ILE A 615 -11.62 42.93 -28.50
C ILE A 615 -12.28 44.28 -28.27
N ARG A 616 -11.53 45.22 -27.69
CA ARG A 616 -11.94 46.63 -27.62
C ARG A 616 -10.80 47.57 -27.98
N ASN A 617 -11.12 48.82 -28.25
CA ASN A 617 -10.09 49.85 -28.42
C ASN A 617 -9.27 50.00 -27.13
N GLY A 618 -7.96 50.06 -27.28
CA GLY A 618 -6.98 50.36 -26.25
C GLY A 618 -6.54 51.82 -26.30
N ASN A 619 -5.44 52.12 -25.61
CA ASN A 619 -4.94 53.49 -25.47
C ASN A 619 -4.12 53.92 -26.69
N LEU A 620 -4.05 55.23 -26.92
CA LEU A 620 -3.04 55.84 -27.79
C LEU A 620 -1.67 55.75 -27.10
N ARG A 621 -0.66 55.19 -27.78
CA ARG A 621 0.69 55.07 -27.21
C ARG A 621 1.44 56.40 -27.33
N LYS A 622 1.70 57.06 -26.20
CA LYS A 622 2.45 58.34 -26.11
C LYS A 622 3.90 58.30 -26.66
N THR A 623 4.44 57.13 -27.00
CA THR A 623 5.81 56.95 -27.50
C THR A 623 5.95 57.00 -29.02
N ASP A 624 4.86 56.86 -29.76
CA ASP A 624 4.85 56.49 -31.18
C ASP A 624 3.48 56.76 -31.86
N ASN A 625 2.55 57.42 -31.15
CA ASN A 625 1.18 57.74 -31.55
C ASN A 625 0.35 56.59 -32.15
N LYS A 626 0.79 55.34 -32.00
CA LYS A 626 0.05 54.16 -32.46
C LYS A 626 -1.15 53.89 -31.56
N LYS A 627 -2.32 53.78 -32.18
CA LYS A 627 -3.54 53.25 -31.54
C LYS A 627 -3.35 51.77 -31.24
N THR A 628 -3.92 51.29 -30.13
CA THR A 628 -3.88 49.87 -29.76
C THR A 628 -5.27 49.26 -29.70
N LEU A 629 -5.32 47.94 -29.87
CA LEU A 629 -6.44 47.08 -29.49
C LEU A 629 -6.07 46.38 -28.17
N LYS A 630 -7.07 46.22 -27.30
CA LYS A 630 -6.97 45.41 -26.08
C LYS A 630 -7.77 44.12 -26.29
N PHE A 631 -7.04 43.01 -26.32
CA PHE A 631 -7.59 41.67 -26.42
C PHE A 631 -7.91 41.17 -25.03
N ILE A 632 -9.09 40.60 -24.84
CA ILE A 632 -9.63 40.21 -23.53
C ILE A 632 -10.12 38.78 -23.64
N ILE A 633 -9.58 37.88 -22.82
CA ILE A 633 -10.02 36.49 -22.71
C ILE A 633 -10.70 36.31 -21.36
N ASP A 634 -11.92 35.77 -21.39
CA ASP A 634 -12.80 35.55 -20.24
C ASP A 634 -13.05 34.05 -20.05
N ILE A 635 -12.68 33.53 -18.89
CA ILE A 635 -13.03 32.17 -18.47
C ILE A 635 -14.54 32.15 -18.14
N LEU A 636 -15.29 31.23 -18.75
CA LEU A 636 -16.75 31.21 -18.58
C LEU A 636 -17.14 30.96 -17.12
N ASN A 637 -18.04 31.79 -16.59
CA ASN A 637 -18.48 31.82 -15.19
C ASN A 637 -19.51 30.72 -14.85
N ASN A 638 -19.24 29.50 -15.31
CA ASN A 638 -19.87 28.26 -14.82
C ASN A 638 -19.00 27.70 -13.69
N SER A 639 -19.62 27.19 -12.64
CA SER A 639 -18.89 26.86 -11.40
C SER A 639 -17.98 25.64 -11.50
N LEU A 640 -18.29 24.65 -12.36
CA LEU A 640 -17.37 23.55 -12.67
C LEU A 640 -16.19 24.04 -13.51
N ASN A 641 -16.44 24.95 -14.46
CA ASN A 641 -15.41 25.55 -15.30
C ASN A 641 -14.41 26.39 -14.47
N ILE A 642 -14.92 27.17 -13.52
CA ILE A 642 -14.13 27.92 -12.54
C ILE A 642 -13.32 26.98 -11.65
N CYS A 643 -13.91 25.89 -11.13
CA CYS A 643 -13.17 24.91 -10.33
C CYS A 643 -12.01 24.30 -11.13
N LYS A 644 -12.24 23.86 -12.39
CA LYS A 644 -11.18 23.37 -13.28
C LYS A 644 -10.08 24.40 -13.49
N PHE A 645 -10.43 25.65 -13.80
CA PHE A 645 -9.44 26.71 -13.98
C PHE A 645 -8.59 26.91 -12.71
N LEU A 646 -9.23 27.03 -11.55
CA LEU A 646 -8.54 27.30 -10.29
C LEU A 646 -7.77 26.09 -9.73
N SER A 647 -8.10 24.85 -10.13
CA SER A 647 -7.35 23.65 -9.74
C SER A 647 -6.22 23.29 -10.68
N LEU A 648 -6.40 23.48 -11.99
CA LEU A 648 -5.43 23.05 -13.01
C LEU A 648 -4.45 24.15 -13.40
N VAL A 649 -4.90 25.41 -13.45
CA VAL A 649 -4.10 26.55 -13.91
C VAL A 649 -3.86 27.52 -12.75
N GLY A 650 -4.90 28.26 -12.34
CA GLY A 650 -4.78 29.31 -11.33
C GLY A 650 -3.80 30.41 -11.76
N TYR A 651 -2.81 30.69 -10.92
CA TYR A 651 -1.82 31.76 -11.08
C TYR A 651 -0.44 31.27 -10.60
N ARG A 652 0.65 31.80 -11.16
CA ARG A 652 2.05 31.62 -10.74
C ARG A 652 2.75 32.98 -10.69
N TYR A 653 3.89 33.08 -9.99
CA TYR A 653 4.71 34.31 -9.86
C TYR A 653 3.93 35.59 -9.46
N CYS A 654 2.79 35.43 -8.79
CA CYS A 654 2.07 36.52 -8.16
C CYS A 654 1.37 35.96 -6.93
N LYS A 655 2.12 35.84 -5.82
CA LYS A 655 1.72 35.18 -4.57
C LYS A 655 0.32 35.61 -4.08
N GLU A 656 0.00 36.89 -4.22
CA GLU A 656 -1.31 37.46 -3.84
C GLU A 656 -2.48 36.94 -4.70
N LYS A 657 -2.27 36.73 -6.01
CA LYS A 657 -3.30 36.15 -6.90
C LYS A 657 -3.40 34.64 -6.68
N GLU A 658 -2.24 33.98 -6.55
CA GLU A 658 -2.07 32.55 -6.31
C GLU A 658 -2.81 32.10 -5.03
N ASP A 659 -2.48 32.67 -3.88
CA ASP A 659 -3.09 32.32 -2.58
C ASP A 659 -4.60 32.61 -2.55
N LEU A 660 -5.01 33.76 -3.11
CA LEU A 660 -6.43 34.13 -3.19
C LEU A 660 -7.21 33.18 -4.11
N SER A 661 -6.64 32.77 -5.24
CA SER A 661 -7.26 31.83 -6.17
C SER A 661 -7.50 30.46 -5.51
N ARG A 662 -6.58 30.00 -4.65
CA ARG A 662 -6.73 28.76 -3.88
C ARG A 662 -7.85 28.86 -2.84
N LYS A 663 -7.96 29.97 -2.10
CA LYS A 663 -9.09 30.20 -1.17
C LYS A 663 -10.43 30.22 -1.91
N ILE A 664 -10.47 30.85 -3.09
CA ILE A 664 -11.69 30.92 -3.92
C ILE A 664 -12.09 29.54 -4.48
N TYR A 665 -11.12 28.69 -4.83
CA TYR A 665 -11.38 27.31 -5.28
C TYR A 665 -12.15 26.50 -4.24
N TYR A 666 -11.65 26.43 -3.00
CA TYR A 666 -12.29 25.66 -1.94
C TYR A 666 -13.63 26.27 -1.49
N TYR A 667 -13.77 27.60 -1.51
CA TYR A 667 -15.07 28.26 -1.34
C TYR A 667 -16.08 27.83 -2.43
N TYR A 668 -15.65 27.68 -3.68
CA TYR A 668 -16.49 27.18 -4.77
C TYR A 668 -16.81 25.68 -4.65
N LEU A 669 -15.88 24.84 -4.19
CA LEU A 669 -16.16 23.43 -3.87
C LEU A 669 -17.23 23.31 -2.78
N ASP A 670 -17.09 24.01 -1.65
CA ASP A 670 -18.08 24.04 -0.56
C ASP A 670 -19.47 24.44 -1.09
N LYS A 671 -19.50 25.49 -1.92
CA LYS A 671 -20.73 25.99 -2.56
C LYS A 671 -21.37 24.95 -3.49
N ILE A 672 -20.58 24.19 -4.26
CA ILE A 672 -21.08 23.07 -5.08
C ILE A 672 -21.68 21.99 -4.17
N ILE A 673 -20.94 21.53 -3.16
CA ILE A 673 -21.37 20.47 -2.22
C ILE A 673 -22.71 20.82 -1.55
N GLU A 674 -22.84 22.04 -1.00
CA GLU A 674 -24.07 22.49 -0.35
C GLU A 674 -25.23 22.70 -1.35
N SER A 675 -24.96 22.96 -2.62
CA SER A 675 -26.00 23.00 -3.65
C SER A 675 -26.44 21.61 -4.09
N THR A 676 -25.55 20.62 -4.14
CA THR A 676 -25.90 19.22 -4.44
C THR A 676 -26.80 18.66 -3.34
N LYS A 677 -26.40 18.75 -2.07
CA LYS A 677 -27.22 18.37 -0.90
C LYS A 677 -28.63 18.98 -0.94
N ARG A 678 -28.71 20.26 -1.36
CA ARG A 678 -29.94 21.04 -1.43
C ARG A 678 -30.86 20.60 -2.59
N ASP A 679 -30.29 20.19 -3.72
CA ASP A 679 -31.07 19.63 -4.83
C ASP A 679 -31.48 18.17 -4.57
N ASP A 680 -30.68 17.39 -3.84
CA ASP A 680 -31.05 16.02 -3.45
C ASP A 680 -32.15 15.99 -2.38
N LEU A 681 -32.09 16.90 -1.40
CA LEU A 681 -33.20 17.14 -0.47
C LEU A 681 -34.48 17.58 -1.23
N ARG A 682 -34.34 18.43 -2.25
CA ARG A 682 -35.45 18.82 -3.12
C ARG A 682 -36.02 17.62 -3.89
N LYS A 683 -35.19 16.76 -4.50
CA LYS A 683 -35.62 15.51 -5.15
C LYS A 683 -36.40 14.61 -4.17
N LYS A 684 -35.89 14.43 -2.95
CA LYS A 684 -36.54 13.64 -1.89
C LYS A 684 -37.91 14.20 -1.49
N ILE A 685 -38.04 15.53 -1.37
CA ILE A 685 -39.32 16.19 -1.09
C ILE A 685 -40.30 16.08 -2.26
N LEU A 686 -39.82 16.23 -3.51
CA LEU A 686 -40.65 16.07 -4.70
C LEU A 686 -41.17 14.62 -4.83
N LYS A 687 -40.33 13.61 -4.55
CA LYS A 687 -40.74 12.20 -4.52
C LYS A 687 -41.76 11.94 -3.40
N ILE A 688 -41.50 12.33 -2.15
CA ILE A 688 -42.49 12.15 -1.09
C ILE A 688 -43.80 12.89 -1.41
N ARG A 689 -43.75 14.01 -2.15
CA ARG A 689 -44.96 14.69 -2.64
C ARG A 689 -45.72 13.91 -3.71
N SER A 690 -45.06 13.23 -4.66
CA SER A 690 -45.76 12.33 -5.59
C SER A 690 -46.38 11.15 -4.86
N ASP A 691 -45.61 10.57 -3.93
CA ASP A 691 -45.94 9.28 -3.32
C ASP A 691 -47.00 9.39 -2.21
N THR A 692 -47.27 10.61 -1.69
CA THR A 692 -48.21 10.85 -0.57
C THR A 692 -49.20 12.00 -0.79
N GLY A 693 -49.09 12.75 -1.89
CA GLY A 693 -49.87 13.96 -2.16
C GLY A 693 -49.60 15.15 -1.23
N TYR A 694 -48.76 15.01 -0.19
CA TYR A 694 -48.64 15.96 0.92
C TYR A 694 -48.43 17.43 0.48
N GLY A 695 -49.23 18.33 1.07
CA GLY A 695 -49.18 19.76 0.80
C GLY A 695 -47.91 20.44 1.34
N LYS A 696 -47.58 21.60 0.75
CA LYS A 696 -46.37 22.41 1.06
C LYS A 696 -46.11 22.63 2.56
N ILE A 697 -47.16 22.75 3.38
CA ILE A 697 -47.07 23.00 4.83
C ILE A 697 -46.67 21.72 5.59
N LYS A 698 -47.26 20.56 5.25
CA LYS A 698 -46.94 19.26 5.88
C LYS A 698 -45.50 18.85 5.55
N LEU A 699 -45.09 19.01 4.29
CA LEU A 699 -43.71 18.80 3.84
C LEU A 699 -42.72 19.77 4.52
N ALA A 700 -43.08 21.05 4.65
CA ALA A 700 -42.25 22.04 5.33
C ALA A 700 -42.00 21.69 6.81
N LYS A 701 -43.05 21.30 7.56
CA LYS A 701 -42.89 20.78 8.94
C LYS A 701 -42.04 19.51 8.97
N MET A 702 -42.34 18.53 8.12
CA MET A 702 -41.66 17.22 8.05
C MET A 702 -40.15 17.31 7.80
N PHE A 703 -39.69 18.35 7.10
CA PHE A 703 -38.27 18.56 6.77
C PHE A 703 -37.61 19.74 7.49
N ASN A 704 -38.31 20.36 8.45
CA ASN A 704 -37.88 21.60 9.14
C ASN A 704 -37.42 22.71 8.17
N LEU A 705 -38.22 22.97 7.13
CA LEU A 705 -37.99 23.99 6.11
C LEU A 705 -39.08 25.06 6.15
N SER A 706 -38.83 26.24 5.58
CA SER A 706 -39.87 27.25 5.43
C SER A 706 -40.90 26.84 4.36
N PRO A 707 -42.22 27.03 4.59
CA PRO A 707 -43.26 26.73 3.59
C PRO A 707 -43.07 27.44 2.26
N ASN A 708 -42.42 28.61 2.26
CA ASN A 708 -42.10 29.37 1.05
C ASN A 708 -40.95 28.72 0.25
N LEU A 709 -39.94 28.13 0.89
CA LEU A 709 -38.90 27.37 0.20
C LEU A 709 -39.48 26.11 -0.47
N VAL A 710 -40.33 25.38 0.27
CA VAL A 710 -41.02 24.19 -0.26
C VAL A 710 -42.00 24.56 -1.38
N LYS A 711 -42.74 25.67 -1.26
CA LYS A 711 -43.53 26.23 -2.38
C LYS A 711 -42.64 26.45 -3.62
N TRP A 712 -41.49 27.10 -3.46
CA TRP A 712 -40.61 27.42 -4.58
C TRP A 712 -40.07 26.17 -5.28
N TRP A 713 -39.66 25.15 -4.50
CA TRP A 713 -39.18 23.87 -5.04
C TRP A 713 -40.23 23.04 -5.78
N ILE A 714 -41.50 23.14 -5.38
CA ILE A 714 -42.63 22.43 -6.03
C ILE A 714 -43.07 23.15 -7.30
N TYR A 715 -43.28 24.47 -7.25
CA TYR A 715 -44.01 25.20 -8.29
C TYR A 715 -43.10 25.95 -9.28
N ASP A 716 -41.86 26.30 -8.93
CA ASP A 716 -40.98 27.14 -9.77
C ASP A 716 -39.94 26.32 -10.57
N PHE A 717 -40.43 25.28 -11.25
CA PHE A 717 -39.58 24.27 -11.89
C PHE A 717 -38.77 24.80 -13.08
N LYS A 718 -39.26 25.85 -13.77
CA LYS A 718 -38.59 26.44 -14.95
C LYS A 718 -37.33 27.26 -14.58
N ILE A 719 -37.29 27.90 -13.40
CA ILE A 719 -36.09 28.62 -12.95
C ILE A 719 -35.00 27.63 -12.50
N ALA A 720 -35.40 26.52 -11.86
CA ALA A 720 -34.46 25.54 -11.30
C ALA A 720 -33.52 24.84 -12.32
N LYS A 721 -33.85 24.84 -13.61
CA LYS A 721 -32.97 24.32 -14.68
C LYS A 721 -31.94 25.32 -15.21
N LYS A 722 -31.99 26.61 -14.82
CA LYS A 722 -31.33 27.71 -15.55
C LYS A 722 -30.19 28.40 -14.79
N VAL A 723 -29.55 27.73 -13.83
CA VAL A 723 -28.56 28.35 -12.93
C VAL A 723 -27.19 27.65 -12.97
N ASP A 724 -26.28 28.15 -13.81
CA ASP A 724 -24.85 27.74 -13.88
C ASP A 724 -24.00 28.06 -12.62
N SER A 725 -24.68 28.53 -11.55
CA SER A 725 -24.11 28.83 -10.24
C SER A 725 -24.86 28.06 -9.14
N PRO A 726 -24.15 27.31 -8.28
CA PRO A 726 -24.75 26.54 -7.21
C PRO A 726 -25.53 27.44 -6.25
N ASN A 727 -26.84 27.21 -6.14
CA ASN A 727 -27.80 28.14 -5.55
C ASN A 727 -27.99 27.87 -4.04
N VAL A 728 -26.91 28.13 -3.31
CA VAL A 728 -26.79 27.93 -1.86
C VAL A 728 -27.76 28.80 -1.05
N GLY A 729 -28.15 28.31 0.14
CA GLY A 729 -29.08 29.00 1.03
C GLY A 729 -28.59 30.38 1.51
N ARG A 730 -29.52 31.20 2.02
CA ARG A 730 -29.20 32.51 2.62
C ARG A 730 -28.11 32.38 3.69
N ASN A 731 -28.19 31.35 4.53
CA ASN A 731 -27.30 31.07 5.66
C ASN A 731 -25.88 30.59 5.27
N PHE A 732 -25.63 30.20 4.00
CA PHE A 732 -24.28 29.86 3.55
C PHE A 732 -23.37 31.10 3.67
N PRO A 733 -22.16 31.01 4.25
CA PRO A 733 -21.34 32.19 4.51
C PRO A 733 -20.95 32.93 3.22
N ASN A 734 -20.76 34.25 3.31
CA ASN A 734 -20.04 34.99 2.28
C ASN A 734 -18.54 34.59 2.29
N PHE A 735 -17.79 34.94 1.24
CA PHE A 735 -16.39 34.52 1.11
C PHE A 735 -15.48 34.94 2.28
N TYR A 736 -15.70 36.11 2.88
CA TYR A 736 -14.90 36.59 4.00
C TYR A 736 -15.18 35.79 5.29
N ASN A 737 -16.46 35.55 5.59
CA ASN A 737 -16.86 34.72 6.73
C ASN A 737 -16.50 33.24 6.53
N TRP A 738 -16.52 32.75 5.28
CA TRP A 738 -16.02 31.43 4.93
C TRP A 738 -14.51 31.33 5.14
N CYS A 739 -13.74 32.36 4.72
CA CYS A 739 -12.30 32.42 4.96
C CYS A 739 -11.97 32.42 6.46
N LYS A 740 -12.73 33.13 7.32
CA LYS A 740 -12.57 33.06 8.78
C LYS A 740 -12.82 31.64 9.32
N LYS A 741 -13.87 30.97 8.81
CA LYS A 741 -14.25 29.63 9.28
C LYS A 741 -13.27 28.53 8.84
N TYR A 742 -12.77 28.56 7.61
CA TYR A 742 -12.02 27.44 7.02
C TYR A 742 -10.57 27.75 6.66
N THR A 743 -10.09 28.99 6.76
CA THR A 743 -8.68 29.32 6.49
C THR A 743 -8.04 29.99 7.69
N ASP A 744 -6.79 29.64 7.96
CA ASP A 744 -5.94 30.38 8.90
C ASP A 744 -4.47 30.23 8.48
N LEU A 745 -3.64 31.23 8.79
CA LEU A 745 -2.26 31.36 8.31
C LEU A 745 -2.14 31.04 6.81
N MET A 746 -1.34 30.03 6.46
CA MET A 746 -1.07 29.53 5.11
C MET A 746 -1.90 28.28 4.73
N PHE A 747 -2.97 27.99 5.49
CA PHE A 747 -3.73 26.74 5.38
C PHE A 747 -5.23 26.92 5.14
N ILE A 748 -5.82 25.87 4.57
CA ILE A 748 -7.26 25.65 4.42
C ILE A 748 -7.58 24.36 5.17
N PHE A 749 -8.41 24.46 6.20
CA PHE A 749 -8.78 23.36 7.08
C PHE A 749 -10.05 22.70 6.55
N ASP A 750 -9.86 21.51 5.99
CA ASP A 750 -10.88 20.72 5.29
C ASP A 750 -11.51 19.72 6.27
N PRO A 751 -12.79 19.89 6.68
CA PRO A 751 -13.44 19.01 7.66
C PRO A 751 -13.47 17.55 7.23
N ILE A 752 -13.46 16.62 8.18
CA ILE A 752 -13.71 15.21 7.88
C ILE A 752 -15.21 14.99 7.57
N LEU A 753 -15.51 14.10 6.62
CA LEU A 753 -16.85 13.57 6.37
C LEU A 753 -17.01 12.15 6.93
N THR A 754 -16.07 11.26 6.60
CA THR A 754 -16.07 9.87 7.09
C THR A 754 -14.65 9.40 7.40
N LYS A 755 -14.56 8.45 8.35
CA LYS A 755 -13.36 7.64 8.63
C LYS A 755 -13.81 6.19 8.51
N GLU A 756 -13.47 5.53 7.41
CA GLU A 756 -13.97 4.20 7.07
C GLU A 756 -12.86 3.16 7.17
N LEU A 757 -13.12 2.06 7.87
CA LEU A 757 -12.19 0.94 7.95
C LEU A 757 -12.04 0.26 6.57
N LYS A 758 -10.80 0.09 6.09
CA LYS A 758 -10.48 -0.63 4.83
C LYS A 758 -9.67 -1.90 5.03
N GLY A 759 -9.50 -2.36 6.28
CA GLY A 759 -8.70 -3.54 6.60
C GLY A 759 -7.20 -3.31 6.37
N PHE A 760 -6.44 -4.37 6.08
CA PHE A 760 -5.00 -4.38 6.33
C PHE A 760 -4.11 -4.09 5.09
N LYS A 761 -3.29 -3.00 5.11
CA LYS A 761 -2.26 -2.58 4.10
C LYS A 761 -0.95 -2.14 4.79
N LYS A 762 0.21 -1.86 4.13
CA LYS A 762 1.59 -1.79 4.76
C LYS A 762 2.42 -0.45 4.62
N VAL A 763 2.58 0.45 5.62
CA VAL A 763 3.11 1.85 5.42
C VAL A 763 4.54 1.84 4.93
N TYR A 764 4.82 2.93 4.23
CA TYR A 764 6.10 3.59 4.23
C TYR A 764 6.04 4.87 5.11
N ASN A 765 7.12 5.20 5.80
CA ASN A 765 7.32 6.50 6.48
C ASN A 765 8.66 7.10 6.02
N ILE A 766 8.84 8.41 6.20
CA ILE A 766 9.99 9.14 5.67
C ILE A 766 10.66 9.93 6.79
N SER A 767 11.98 9.77 6.96
CA SER A 767 12.79 10.68 7.80
C SER A 767 13.24 11.88 6.96
N LEU A 768 13.09 13.09 7.52
CA LEU A 768 13.42 14.40 6.93
C LEU A 768 13.90 15.38 8.02
N PRO A 769 14.79 16.34 7.70
CA PRO A 769 15.24 17.34 8.68
C PRO A 769 14.14 18.24 9.24
N ASN A 770 13.15 18.63 8.42
CA ASN A 770 12.09 19.58 8.80
C ASN A 770 10.86 18.91 9.47
N ASN A 771 10.90 17.59 9.67
CA ASN A 771 9.84 16.80 10.31
C ASN A 771 8.39 16.93 9.76
N ASN A 772 8.20 17.41 8.52
CA ASN A 772 6.87 17.44 7.89
C ASN A 772 6.96 17.31 6.36
N PHE A 773 5.90 16.79 5.73
CA PHE A 773 5.78 16.72 4.27
C PHE A 773 4.32 16.78 3.78
N ILE A 774 4.14 16.87 2.46
CA ILE A 774 2.82 16.87 1.82
C ILE A 774 2.46 15.48 1.27
N ALA A 775 1.36 14.91 1.79
CA ALA A 775 0.80 13.61 1.40
C ALA A 775 -0.68 13.77 0.99
N ASN A 776 -1.06 13.25 -0.19
CA ASN A 776 -2.40 13.39 -0.76
C ASN A 776 -2.96 14.84 -0.65
N ASN A 777 -2.12 15.84 -1.00
CA ASN A 777 -2.35 17.29 -0.89
C ASN A 777 -2.46 17.88 0.54
N CYS A 778 -2.41 17.07 1.59
CA CYS A 778 -2.52 17.53 2.98
C CYS A 778 -1.15 17.60 3.66
N LEU A 779 -1.03 18.48 4.67
CA LEU A 779 0.17 18.57 5.50
C LEU A 779 0.16 17.49 6.58
N VAL A 780 1.13 16.58 6.50
CA VAL A 780 1.42 15.56 7.51
C VAL A 780 2.75 15.87 8.19
N HIS A 781 2.89 15.43 9.44
CA HIS A 781 4.22 15.37 10.07
C HIS A 781 4.98 14.17 9.49
N ASN A 782 6.30 14.14 9.59
CA ASN A 782 6.99 12.84 9.69
C ASN A 782 6.33 12.09 10.86
N CYS A 783 6.05 10.79 10.76
CA CYS A 783 5.89 10.05 12.01
C CYS A 783 7.25 10.16 12.73
N PRO A 784 7.35 10.84 13.90
CA PRO A 784 8.65 11.25 14.43
C PRO A 784 9.47 10.03 14.84
N GLU A 785 10.79 10.15 14.86
CA GLU A 785 11.70 9.00 14.91
C GLU A 785 11.65 8.16 16.20
N ARG A 786 10.94 8.66 17.23
CA ARG A 786 9.80 7.92 17.82
C ARG A 786 8.66 8.89 18.17
N SER A 787 7.46 8.61 17.66
CA SER A 787 6.40 8.26 18.62
C SER A 787 6.67 6.82 19.09
N PHE A 788 7.00 5.85 18.24
CA PHE A 788 6.48 5.63 16.88
C PHE A 788 5.07 5.03 17.12
N GLY A 789 4.79 3.81 16.68
CA GLY A 789 4.83 2.74 17.66
C GLY A 789 6.22 2.09 17.63
N GLU A 790 6.88 1.97 18.78
CA GLU A 790 7.06 0.57 19.16
C GLU A 790 5.72 0.18 19.78
N VAL A 791 5.32 -1.08 19.64
CA VAL A 791 4.31 -1.68 20.53
C VAL A 791 4.68 -1.28 21.94
N LYS A 792 3.73 -0.93 22.81
CA LYS A 792 4.10 -0.49 24.16
C LYS A 792 5.03 -1.50 24.84
N SER A 793 4.72 -2.78 24.68
CA SER A 793 5.55 -3.90 25.11
C SER A 793 6.89 -4.03 24.37
N SER A 794 6.99 -3.69 23.08
CA SER A 794 8.16 -4.05 22.27
C SER A 794 9.46 -3.39 22.73
N SER A 795 9.43 -2.20 23.34
CA SER A 795 10.65 -1.62 23.94
C SER A 795 11.17 -2.47 25.11
N ILE A 796 10.28 -2.91 26.01
CA ILE A 796 10.63 -3.84 27.10
C ILE A 796 10.94 -5.24 26.56
N LEU A 797 10.31 -5.72 25.47
CA LEU A 797 10.70 -6.97 24.82
C LEU A 797 12.11 -6.91 24.23
N ARG A 798 12.47 -5.81 23.56
CA ARG A 798 13.83 -5.57 23.06
C ARG A 798 14.85 -5.58 24.21
N GLN A 799 14.51 -4.94 25.33
CA GLN A 799 15.37 -4.93 26.51
C GLN A 799 15.49 -6.32 27.14
N VAL A 800 14.39 -7.07 27.29
CA VAL A 800 14.39 -8.43 27.82
C VAL A 800 15.16 -9.41 26.92
N LEU A 801 15.10 -9.27 25.60
CA LEU A 801 15.87 -10.10 24.66
C LEU A 801 17.37 -9.73 24.60
N ALA A 802 17.74 -8.51 25.01
CA ALA A 802 19.14 -8.06 25.08
C ALA A 802 19.79 -8.34 26.46
N GLU A 803 19.03 -8.19 27.54
CA GLU A 803 19.49 -8.27 28.92
C GLU A 803 19.01 -9.52 29.67
N GLY A 804 17.80 -10.01 29.41
CA GLY A 804 17.09 -11.01 30.22
C GLY A 804 17.86 -12.31 30.44
N ARG A 805 18.62 -12.74 29.44
CA ARG A 805 19.55 -13.89 29.55
C ARG A 805 20.55 -13.79 30.70
N LYS A 806 21.03 -12.58 31.05
CA LYS A 806 21.94 -12.35 32.18
C LYS A 806 21.31 -12.70 33.53
N PHE A 807 19.98 -12.65 33.60
CA PHE A 807 19.19 -12.87 34.81
C PHE A 807 18.46 -14.23 34.77
N GLY A 808 18.63 -15.04 33.72
CA GLY A 808 17.89 -16.30 33.56
C GLY A 808 16.41 -16.10 33.20
N LEU A 809 16.08 -15.02 32.48
CA LEU A 809 14.77 -14.83 31.85
C LEU A 809 14.85 -15.25 30.38
N GLY A 810 14.28 -16.41 30.08
CA GLY A 810 14.14 -16.92 28.71
C GLY A 810 12.87 -16.44 28.04
N VAL A 811 12.89 -16.34 26.70
CA VAL A 811 11.73 -15.86 25.93
C VAL A 811 11.50 -16.74 24.70
N ALA A 812 10.25 -17.13 24.45
CA ALA A 812 9.79 -17.64 23.16
C ALA A 812 8.93 -16.58 22.45
N ILE A 813 9.38 -16.16 21.27
CA ILE A 813 8.63 -15.29 20.35
C ILE A 813 7.92 -16.16 19.32
N VAL A 814 6.59 -16.22 19.39
CA VAL A 814 5.75 -17.06 18.52
C VAL A 814 5.02 -16.15 17.52
N SER A 815 5.14 -16.43 16.21
CA SER A 815 4.57 -15.56 15.18
C SER A 815 4.26 -16.30 13.88
N GLN A 816 3.10 -16.04 13.29
CA GLN A 816 2.81 -16.50 11.93
C GLN A 816 3.37 -15.63 10.80
N ARG A 817 4.13 -14.58 11.14
CA ARG A 817 4.65 -13.57 10.20
C ARG A 817 6.06 -13.08 10.58
N PRO A 818 7.13 -13.82 10.24
CA PRO A 818 8.50 -13.42 10.56
C PRO A 818 8.91 -12.10 9.90
N ALA A 819 8.42 -11.79 8.69
CA ALA A 819 8.73 -10.50 8.04
C ALA A 819 8.15 -9.27 8.77
N ARG A 820 7.30 -9.49 9.78
CA ARG A 820 6.69 -8.47 10.63
C ARG A 820 7.33 -8.33 12.01
N LEU A 821 8.23 -9.24 12.39
CA LEU A 821 9.02 -9.10 13.62
C LEU A 821 10.17 -8.11 13.39
N ASP A 822 10.64 -7.47 14.46
CA ASP A 822 11.86 -6.67 14.38
C ASP A 822 13.06 -7.59 14.10
N LYS A 823 13.93 -7.22 13.15
CA LYS A 823 15.09 -8.04 12.79
C LYS A 823 16.01 -8.32 13.98
N THR A 824 16.10 -7.37 14.93
CA THR A 824 16.89 -7.53 16.15
C THR A 824 16.26 -8.50 17.15
N VAL A 825 14.93 -8.68 17.12
CA VAL A 825 14.21 -9.66 17.94
C VAL A 825 14.46 -11.08 17.43
N LEU A 826 14.39 -11.28 16.11
CA LEU A 826 14.73 -12.58 15.50
C LEU A 826 16.22 -12.92 15.68
N SER A 827 17.14 -11.97 15.45
CA SER A 827 18.59 -12.23 15.55
C SER A 827 19.11 -12.42 16.98
N GLN A 828 18.33 -12.11 18.03
CA GLN A 828 18.66 -12.43 19.43
C GLN A 828 18.02 -13.75 19.90
N CYS A 829 17.21 -14.41 19.06
CA CYS A 829 16.73 -15.77 19.28
C CYS A 829 17.71 -16.76 18.64
N ASN A 830 18.64 -17.31 19.43
CA ASN A 830 19.62 -18.27 18.91
C ASN A 830 18.98 -19.55 18.40
N THR A 831 17.96 -20.07 19.09
CA THR A 831 17.21 -21.23 18.64
C THR A 831 16.01 -20.78 17.81
N GLN A 832 15.90 -21.23 16.56
CA GLN A 832 14.77 -20.86 15.69
C GLN A 832 14.11 -22.13 15.16
N ILE A 833 12.81 -22.27 15.44
CA ILE A 833 11.96 -23.40 15.06
C ILE A 833 11.02 -22.91 13.95
N ILE A 834 11.31 -23.34 12.72
CA ILE A 834 10.67 -22.88 11.49
C ILE A 834 9.88 -24.04 10.92
N MET A 835 8.55 -24.00 11.05
CA MET A 835 7.66 -24.96 10.38
C MET A 835 7.21 -24.38 9.02
N LYS A 836 6.26 -25.02 8.34
CA LYS A 836 5.82 -24.62 7.00
C LYS A 836 5.54 -23.10 6.87
N VAL A 837 6.23 -22.42 5.96
CA VAL A 837 5.97 -21.01 5.59
C VAL A 837 5.94 -20.89 4.07
N THR A 838 4.89 -20.29 3.52
CA THR A 838 4.62 -20.26 2.07
C THR A 838 4.58 -18.85 1.48
N ASN A 839 5.01 -17.83 2.22
CA ASN A 839 5.00 -16.44 1.75
C ASN A 839 6.44 -15.97 1.43
N PRO A 840 6.76 -15.55 0.19
CA PRO A 840 8.13 -15.18 -0.22
C PRO A 840 8.78 -14.02 0.53
N ASN A 841 8.03 -13.20 1.26
CA ASN A 841 8.61 -12.14 2.10
C ASN A 841 8.90 -12.66 3.51
N ASP A 842 8.00 -13.46 4.07
CA ASP A 842 8.22 -14.16 5.34
C ASP A 842 9.41 -15.13 5.24
N LEU A 843 9.54 -15.89 4.13
CA LEU A 843 10.69 -16.75 3.83
C LEU A 843 12.00 -15.98 3.79
N ARG A 844 12.12 -14.94 2.97
CA ARG A 844 13.34 -14.11 2.90
C ARG A 844 13.68 -13.39 4.22
N SER A 845 12.72 -13.23 5.12
CA SER A 845 12.98 -12.74 6.48
C SER A 845 13.52 -13.82 7.42
N ILE A 846 13.25 -15.10 7.16
CA ILE A 846 13.87 -16.24 7.83
C ILE A 846 15.30 -16.40 7.31
N SER A 847 15.52 -16.51 5.99
CA SER A 847 16.86 -16.72 5.41
C SER A 847 17.85 -15.59 5.70
N SER A 848 17.37 -14.34 5.86
CA SER A 848 18.21 -13.21 6.28
C SER A 848 18.30 -13.01 7.80
N GLY A 849 17.79 -13.97 8.60
CA GLY A 849 17.82 -13.98 10.06
C GLY A 849 18.26 -15.30 10.70
N VAL A 850 18.59 -16.31 9.89
CA VAL A 850 19.05 -17.64 10.33
C VAL A 850 20.37 -17.98 9.64
N GLU A 851 21.36 -18.35 10.42
CA GLU A 851 22.65 -18.81 9.91
C GLU A 851 22.54 -20.25 9.38
N GLY A 852 23.15 -20.53 8.22
CA GLY A 852 23.17 -21.87 7.61
C GLY A 852 21.98 -22.24 6.70
N ILE A 853 21.00 -21.36 6.46
CA ILE A 853 19.95 -21.63 5.44
C ILE A 853 20.49 -21.42 4.03
N THR A 854 20.26 -22.41 3.17
CA THR A 854 20.57 -22.35 1.73
C THR A 854 19.32 -22.12 0.87
N SER A 855 19.49 -21.79 -0.41
CA SER A 855 18.38 -21.64 -1.38
C SER A 855 17.51 -22.89 -1.51
N GLU A 856 18.12 -24.07 -1.41
CA GLU A 856 17.44 -25.36 -1.42
C GLU A 856 16.62 -25.52 -0.13
N THR A 857 17.22 -25.15 1.01
CA THR A 857 16.57 -25.16 2.33
C THR A 857 15.33 -24.25 2.37
N GLU A 858 15.34 -23.09 1.70
CA GLU A 858 14.13 -22.24 1.52
C GLU A 858 12.99 -23.00 0.82
N GLY A 859 13.33 -23.76 -0.23
CA GLY A 859 12.39 -24.58 -0.99
C GLY A 859 11.71 -25.66 -0.13
N GLU A 860 12.45 -26.27 0.78
CA GLU A 860 11.91 -27.28 1.69
C GLU A 860 10.99 -26.69 2.76
N ILE A 861 11.28 -25.49 3.28
CA ILE A 861 10.39 -24.78 4.24
C ILE A 861 9.01 -24.49 3.64
N ILE A 862 8.92 -24.29 2.32
CA ILE A 862 7.64 -24.17 1.59
C ILE A 862 6.86 -25.49 1.61
N ASN A 863 7.57 -26.62 1.57
CA ASN A 863 7.01 -27.96 1.32
C ASN A 863 6.73 -28.77 2.60
N LEU A 864 7.40 -28.50 3.72
CA LEU A 864 7.26 -29.17 5.03
C LEU A 864 5.85 -29.68 5.38
N HIS A 865 5.74 -30.89 5.92
CA HIS A 865 4.46 -31.43 6.40
C HIS A 865 3.98 -30.73 7.68
N VAL A 866 2.69 -30.82 8.00
CA VAL A 866 2.15 -30.31 9.27
C VAL A 866 2.68 -31.19 10.40
N GLY A 867 3.37 -30.59 11.37
CA GLY A 867 4.11 -31.32 12.40
C GLY A 867 5.60 -31.54 12.11
N SER A 868 6.09 -31.25 10.90
CA SER A 868 7.54 -31.19 10.64
C SER A 868 8.07 -29.75 10.78
N ALA A 869 9.30 -29.59 11.25
CA ALA A 869 9.95 -28.31 11.47
C ALA A 869 11.47 -28.37 11.18
N LEU A 870 12.02 -27.28 10.64
CA LEU A 870 13.45 -27.00 10.63
C LEU A 870 13.84 -26.33 11.95
N ILE A 871 14.86 -26.83 12.65
CA ILE A 871 15.42 -26.17 13.84
C ILE A 871 16.87 -25.76 13.58
N ALA A 872 17.15 -24.48 13.77
CA ALA A 872 18.50 -23.91 13.73
C ALA A 872 19.00 -23.54 15.13
N GLY A 873 20.33 -23.52 15.30
CA GLY A 873 21.00 -23.08 16.53
C GLY A 873 20.99 -24.06 17.71
N ILE A 874 20.63 -25.33 17.47
CA ILE A 874 20.76 -26.43 18.45
C ILE A 874 21.94 -27.35 18.18
N ALA A 875 22.38 -27.40 16.91
CA ALA A 875 23.47 -28.18 16.36
C ALA A 875 24.28 -27.30 15.40
N ASP A 876 25.43 -27.78 14.94
CA ASP A 876 26.33 -27.05 14.03
C ASP A 876 25.71 -26.82 12.62
N THR A 877 24.64 -27.55 12.27
CA THR A 877 23.85 -27.37 11.05
C THR A 877 22.35 -27.35 11.37
N PRO A 878 21.50 -26.69 10.54
CA PRO A 878 20.03 -26.75 10.70
C PRO A 878 19.49 -28.17 10.49
N LEU A 879 18.55 -28.59 11.34
CA LEU A 879 18.02 -29.96 11.36
C LEU A 879 16.52 -30.00 11.06
N PHE A 880 16.10 -30.84 10.12
CA PHE A 880 14.69 -31.18 9.92
C PHE A 880 14.25 -32.23 10.95
N ILE A 881 13.12 -32.00 11.62
CA ILE A 881 12.54 -32.90 12.62
C ILE A 881 11.04 -33.07 12.43
N GLN A 882 10.54 -34.23 12.86
CA GLN A 882 9.13 -34.44 13.14
C GLN A 882 8.85 -34.16 14.62
N VAL A 883 8.02 -33.15 14.91
CA VAL A 883 7.62 -32.76 16.27
C VAL A 883 6.77 -33.85 16.91
N ARG A 884 7.10 -34.23 18.14
CA ARG A 884 6.39 -35.29 18.88
C ARG A 884 4.92 -34.94 19.14
N PRO A 885 4.00 -35.92 19.30
CA PRO A 885 2.66 -35.64 19.81
C PRO A 885 2.68 -35.04 21.23
N ARG A 886 1.71 -34.17 21.51
CA ARG A 886 1.46 -33.60 22.85
C ARG A 886 0.97 -34.66 23.83
N LYS A 887 1.55 -34.66 25.05
CA LYS A 887 1.05 -35.40 26.23
C LYS A 887 -0.31 -34.86 26.68
N THR A 888 -0.55 -33.56 26.44
CA THR A 888 -1.77 -32.80 26.75
C THR A 888 -2.76 -32.70 25.58
N ARG A 889 -4.00 -32.31 25.88
CA ARG A 889 -5.05 -32.08 24.87
C ARG A 889 -4.70 -30.91 23.95
N HIS A 890 -5.08 -30.98 22.68
CA HIS A 890 -4.91 -29.87 21.73
C HIS A 890 -5.98 -28.79 21.97
N GLY A 891 -5.54 -27.54 22.20
CA GLY A 891 -6.38 -26.34 22.09
C GLY A 891 -6.18 -25.65 20.75
N GLY A 892 -7.18 -24.91 20.24
CA GLY A 892 -7.09 -24.25 18.93
C GLY A 892 -7.33 -25.16 17.72
N GLU A 893 -7.93 -26.36 17.90
CA GLU A 893 -8.39 -27.15 16.75
C GLU A 893 -9.44 -26.35 15.96
N ALA A 894 -9.33 -26.35 14.62
CA ALA A 894 -10.28 -25.65 13.76
C ALA A 894 -11.68 -26.25 13.95
N VAL A 895 -12.69 -25.39 14.12
CA VAL A 895 -14.08 -25.83 14.31
C VAL A 895 -14.49 -26.71 13.13
N ASP A 896 -14.75 -27.99 13.39
CA ASP A 896 -15.34 -28.87 12.40
C ASP A 896 -16.82 -28.49 12.21
N ILE A 897 -17.05 -27.55 11.31
CA ILE A 897 -18.39 -27.04 10.97
C ILE A 897 -19.28 -28.19 10.48
N VAL A 898 -18.72 -29.17 9.76
CA VAL A 898 -19.47 -30.29 9.20
C VAL A 898 -19.85 -31.27 10.31
N GLY A 899 -18.89 -31.69 11.13
CA GLY A 899 -19.11 -32.53 12.31
C GLY A 899 -20.10 -31.92 13.31
N THR A 900 -19.98 -30.61 13.56
CA THR A 900 -20.87 -29.86 14.47
C THR A 900 -22.33 -29.89 14.03
N PHE A 901 -22.62 -29.89 12.73
CA PHE A 901 -23.99 -30.02 12.22
C PHE A 901 -24.43 -31.48 11.99
N SER A 902 -23.50 -32.42 11.75
CA SER A 902 -23.81 -33.84 11.56
C SER A 902 -24.40 -34.53 12.80
N GLY A 903 -24.15 -33.99 14.00
CA GLY A 903 -24.69 -34.52 15.27
C GLY A 903 -26.15 -34.14 15.57
N VAL A 904 -26.79 -33.29 14.75
CA VAL A 904 -28.15 -32.81 15.00
C VAL A 904 -29.17 -33.89 14.58
N LYS A 905 -29.62 -34.70 15.53
CA LYS A 905 -30.76 -35.60 15.34
C LYS A 905 -32.04 -34.78 15.10
N ILE A 906 -32.48 -34.76 13.85
CA ILE A 906 -33.84 -34.35 13.48
C ILE A 906 -34.75 -35.57 13.67
N GLU A 907 -35.71 -35.50 14.59
CA GLU A 907 -36.62 -36.62 14.85
C GLU A 907 -37.75 -36.71 13.81
N ASN A 908 -37.79 -37.84 13.11
CA ASN A 908 -38.97 -38.49 12.53
C ASN A 908 -39.92 -37.67 11.63
N SER A 909 -39.67 -37.68 10.32
CA SER A 909 -40.56 -38.38 9.35
C SER A 909 -39.97 -38.35 7.93
N ALA A 910 -39.97 -39.44 7.15
CA ALA A 910 -40.29 -40.83 7.46
C ALA A 910 -39.55 -41.81 6.52
N SER A 911 -39.44 -43.08 6.97
CA SER A 911 -39.31 -44.32 6.18
C SER A 911 -38.31 -44.43 5.01
N ALA A 912 -37.41 -45.42 5.14
CA ALA A 912 -36.93 -46.31 4.06
C ALA A 912 -36.05 -45.70 2.93
N ILE A 913 -34.99 -46.35 2.43
CA ILE A 913 -34.51 -47.74 2.61
C ILE A 913 -32.97 -47.81 2.44
N ASN A 914 -32.37 -48.90 2.95
CA ASN A 914 -31.04 -49.52 2.72
C ASN A 914 -30.17 -49.01 1.55
N GLY A 915 -28.82 -49.01 1.64
CA GLY A 915 -27.94 -49.45 2.73
C GLY A 915 -26.51 -49.80 2.26
N ILE A 916 -25.64 -50.11 3.23
CA ILE A 916 -24.36 -50.87 3.18
C ILE A 916 -23.63 -51.02 1.82
N VAL A 917 -22.42 -50.47 1.70
CA VAL A 917 -21.16 -51.21 1.41
C VAL A 917 -19.93 -50.28 1.53
N THR A 918 -18.84 -50.83 2.06
CA THR A 918 -17.51 -50.19 2.17
C THR A 918 -16.62 -50.50 0.96
N GLY A 919 -15.85 -49.54 0.46
CA GLY A 919 -14.83 -49.80 -0.56
C GLY A 919 -13.78 -48.68 -0.67
N ASN A 920 -12.51 -49.06 -0.76
CA ASN A 920 -11.43 -48.19 -1.23
C ASN A 920 -11.47 -48.09 -2.76
N ILE A 921 -10.89 -47.03 -3.36
CA ILE A 921 -10.05 -47.11 -4.57
C ILE A 921 -9.37 -45.75 -4.87
N ASP A 922 -8.33 -45.81 -5.70
CA ASP A 922 -7.22 -44.87 -5.83
C ASP A 922 -7.48 -43.50 -6.47
N ILE A 923 -6.54 -42.59 -6.22
CA ILE A 923 -6.43 -41.29 -6.89
C ILE A 923 -5.81 -41.49 -8.28
N THR A 924 -6.65 -41.52 -9.32
CA THR A 924 -6.24 -41.18 -10.69
C THR A 924 -7.13 -40.07 -11.27
N THR A 925 -6.74 -39.54 -12.43
CA THR A 925 -7.17 -38.23 -12.96
C THR A 925 -8.68 -38.02 -13.17
N SER A 926 -9.09 -36.75 -13.08
CA SER A 926 -10.39 -36.14 -13.45
C SER A 926 -11.64 -36.56 -12.67
N ASP A 927 -12.12 -35.70 -11.76
CA ASP A 927 -13.16 -34.70 -12.10
C ASP A 927 -13.32 -33.63 -10.99
N ASN A 928 -13.59 -32.36 -11.34
CA ASN A 928 -13.56 -31.23 -10.38
C ASN A 928 -14.97 -30.72 -10.03
N LYS A 929 -15.83 -31.62 -9.51
CA LYS A 929 -17.24 -31.36 -9.20
C LYS A 929 -17.61 -31.74 -7.76
N TYR A 930 -18.24 -30.82 -7.03
CA TYR A 930 -18.84 -31.08 -5.72
C TYR A 930 -20.37 -30.93 -5.81
N SER A 931 -21.12 -31.88 -5.26
CA SER A 931 -22.59 -31.81 -5.17
C SER A 931 -23.05 -31.33 -3.80
N ASN A 932 -24.11 -30.53 -3.78
CA ASN A 932 -24.87 -30.16 -2.58
C ASN A 932 -26.27 -30.80 -2.62
N GLU A 933 -26.95 -30.84 -1.47
CA GLU A 933 -28.27 -31.47 -1.25
C GLU A 933 -29.41 -30.93 -2.15
N SER A 934 -29.17 -29.85 -2.90
CA SER A 934 -30.08 -29.30 -3.91
C SER A 934 -29.94 -29.93 -5.31
N GLY A 935 -29.09 -30.95 -5.48
CA GLY A 935 -28.89 -31.68 -6.74
C GLY A 935 -28.08 -30.93 -7.81
N LYS A 936 -27.58 -29.72 -7.52
CA LYS A 936 -26.70 -28.96 -8.41
C LYS A 936 -25.22 -29.19 -8.08
N THR A 937 -24.41 -29.45 -9.10
CA THR A 937 -22.94 -29.57 -8.98
C THR A 937 -22.25 -28.21 -9.10
N LYS A 938 -21.40 -27.88 -8.14
CA LYS A 938 -20.43 -26.78 -8.22
C LYS A 938 -19.16 -27.26 -8.91
N GLU A 939 -18.83 -26.61 -10.01
CA GLU A 939 -17.57 -26.82 -10.74
C GLU A 939 -16.54 -25.78 -10.27
N VAL A 940 -15.30 -26.21 -9.99
CA VAL A 940 -14.21 -25.28 -9.62
C VAL A 940 -13.54 -24.76 -10.90
N LEU A 941 -13.81 -23.50 -11.22
CA LEU A 941 -13.49 -22.89 -12.51
C LEU A 941 -12.54 -21.71 -12.37
N SER A 942 -11.68 -21.52 -13.36
CA SER A 942 -10.89 -20.29 -13.51
C SER A 942 -11.77 -19.22 -14.17
N ILE A 943 -12.13 -18.18 -13.42
CA ILE A 943 -13.10 -17.17 -13.83
C ILE A 943 -12.50 -15.76 -13.71
N VAL A 944 -12.69 -14.95 -14.75
CA VAL A 944 -12.57 -13.49 -14.68
C VAL A 944 -13.95 -12.93 -14.36
N ARG A 945 -14.11 -12.35 -13.16
CA ARG A 945 -15.42 -11.92 -12.65
C ARG A 945 -15.89 -10.59 -13.27
N PRO A 946 -17.18 -10.43 -13.58
CA PRO A 946 -17.79 -9.12 -13.77
C PRO A 946 -17.83 -8.34 -12.43
N LYS A 947 -17.95 -7.02 -12.50
CA LYS A 947 -18.00 -6.13 -11.32
C LYS A 947 -19.38 -6.05 -10.68
N VAL A 948 -20.40 -6.53 -11.38
CA VAL A 948 -21.79 -6.55 -10.94
C VAL A 948 -22.20 -8.01 -10.63
N SER A 949 -22.77 -8.28 -9.46
CA SER A 949 -23.30 -9.60 -9.09
C SER A 949 -24.76 -9.83 -9.55
N LYS A 950 -25.29 -11.06 -9.42
CA LYS A 950 -26.73 -11.31 -9.62
C LYS A 950 -27.58 -10.45 -8.67
N GLU A 951 -27.09 -10.22 -7.46
CA GLU A 951 -27.73 -9.45 -6.40
C GLU A 951 -27.72 -7.95 -6.75
N ASP A 952 -26.60 -7.43 -7.27
CA ASP A 952 -26.52 -6.04 -7.75
C ASP A 952 -27.47 -5.80 -8.92
N ILE A 953 -27.60 -6.74 -9.88
CA ILE A 953 -28.57 -6.64 -10.97
C ILE A 953 -30.00 -6.55 -10.43
N ARG A 954 -30.35 -7.36 -9.42
CA ARG A 954 -31.65 -7.32 -8.74
C ARG A 954 -31.91 -5.99 -8.00
N LEU A 955 -30.86 -5.30 -7.55
CA LEU A 955 -30.95 -4.01 -6.84
C LEU A 955 -30.92 -2.79 -7.78
N LEU A 956 -30.26 -2.90 -8.94
CA LEU A 956 -30.04 -1.79 -9.88
C LEU A 956 -31.19 -1.59 -10.87
N VAL A 957 -32.04 -2.59 -11.11
CA VAL A 957 -33.08 -2.52 -12.14
C VAL A 957 -34.46 -2.14 -11.57
N ASN A 958 -35.00 -0.99 -12.01
CA ASN A 958 -36.34 -0.50 -11.67
C ASN A 958 -37.50 -1.26 -12.38
N LYS A 959 -37.28 -2.50 -12.82
CA LYS A 959 -38.29 -3.40 -13.41
C LYS A 959 -38.18 -4.75 -12.73
N LYS A 960 -39.32 -5.44 -12.55
CA LYS A 960 -39.30 -6.83 -12.09
C LYS A 960 -38.57 -7.72 -13.11
N ILE A 961 -37.69 -8.56 -12.60
CA ILE A 961 -36.93 -9.55 -13.36
C ILE A 961 -37.70 -10.87 -13.30
N LYS A 962 -38.13 -11.37 -14.46
CA LYS A 962 -38.78 -12.67 -14.63
C LYS A 962 -37.78 -13.82 -14.56
N ASN A 963 -36.57 -13.63 -15.12
CA ASN A 963 -35.52 -14.64 -15.13
C ASN A 963 -34.11 -14.01 -15.12
N LEU A 964 -33.14 -14.64 -14.46
CA LEU A 964 -31.75 -14.15 -14.33
C LEU A 964 -30.76 -15.32 -14.41
N LYS A 965 -30.33 -15.64 -15.63
CA LYS A 965 -29.34 -16.69 -15.90
C LYS A 965 -27.91 -16.16 -15.76
N SER A 966 -27.01 -17.03 -15.32
CA SER A 966 -25.56 -16.89 -15.47
C SER A 966 -25.05 -17.85 -16.54
N ILE A 967 -24.44 -17.28 -17.59
CA ILE A 967 -23.87 -17.97 -18.73
C ILE A 967 -22.34 -17.87 -18.63
N LEU A 968 -21.64 -19.01 -18.63
CA LEU A 968 -20.18 -19.04 -18.73
C LEU A 968 -19.74 -18.95 -20.18
N VAL A 969 -18.85 -18.01 -20.50
CA VAL A 969 -18.28 -17.83 -21.83
C VAL A 969 -16.79 -18.18 -21.80
N PRO A 970 -16.32 -19.21 -22.52
CA PRO A 970 -14.92 -19.62 -22.52
C PRO A 970 -14.03 -18.53 -23.13
N CYS A 971 -12.92 -18.23 -22.46
CA CYS A 971 -12.00 -17.18 -22.81
C CYS A 971 -10.54 -17.62 -22.56
N SER A 972 -9.60 -17.13 -23.36
CA SER A 972 -8.17 -17.28 -23.06
C SER A 972 -7.59 -15.98 -22.51
N PHE A 973 -6.96 -16.05 -21.32
CA PHE A 973 -6.31 -14.93 -20.64
C PHE A 973 -4.82 -14.96 -20.98
N ILE A 974 -4.38 -14.07 -21.87
CA ILE A 974 -3.04 -14.04 -22.45
C ILE A 974 -2.25 -12.89 -21.82
N ILE A 975 -1.04 -13.17 -21.32
CA ILE A 975 -0.16 -12.19 -20.69
C ILE A 975 0.89 -11.73 -21.71
N CYS A 976 0.87 -10.44 -22.05
CA CYS A 976 1.71 -9.82 -23.08
C CYS A 976 2.68 -8.78 -22.49
N LYS A 977 3.78 -8.51 -23.21
CA LYS A 977 4.80 -7.53 -22.83
C LYS A 977 5.26 -6.69 -24.02
N ASP A 978 5.14 -5.36 -23.93
CA ASP A 978 5.81 -4.40 -24.80
C ASP A 978 6.90 -3.68 -23.98
N LYS A 979 8.16 -3.97 -24.30
CA LYS A 979 9.36 -3.39 -23.66
C LYS A 979 9.34 -3.53 -22.13
N ASN A 980 8.86 -2.49 -21.44
CA ASN A 980 8.83 -2.35 -19.98
C ASN A 980 7.42 -2.43 -19.37
N PHE A 981 6.38 -2.67 -20.19
CA PHE A 981 4.99 -2.76 -19.75
C PHE A 981 4.42 -4.15 -20.02
N GLU A 982 3.86 -4.77 -18.98
CA GLU A 982 3.12 -6.02 -19.06
C GLU A 982 1.62 -5.73 -18.98
N PHE A 983 0.83 -6.40 -19.80
CA PHE A 983 -0.61 -6.21 -19.92
C PHE A 983 -1.30 -7.52 -20.35
N ASN A 984 -2.56 -7.71 -19.97
CA ASN A 984 -3.30 -8.92 -20.31
C ASN A 984 -4.28 -8.66 -21.46
N LEU A 985 -4.45 -9.62 -22.35
CA LEU A 985 -5.55 -9.66 -23.32
C LEU A 985 -6.49 -10.81 -22.96
N LEU A 986 -7.80 -10.56 -23.06
CA LEU A 986 -8.83 -11.56 -22.79
C LEU A 986 -9.57 -11.85 -24.10
N ILE A 987 -9.37 -13.02 -24.69
CA ILE A 987 -9.97 -13.39 -25.98
C ILE A 987 -11.16 -14.30 -25.75
N ASN A 988 -12.32 -13.92 -26.28
CA ASN A 988 -13.54 -14.73 -26.28
C ASN A 988 -13.39 -15.89 -27.28
N LEU A 989 -13.42 -17.12 -26.79
CA LEU A 989 -13.19 -18.32 -27.61
C LEU A 989 -14.46 -18.81 -28.35
N VAL A 990 -15.59 -18.12 -28.20
CA VAL A 990 -16.84 -18.38 -28.94
C VAL A 990 -16.93 -17.55 -30.22
N ASN A 991 -16.35 -16.34 -30.25
CA ASN A 991 -16.43 -15.42 -31.40
C ASN A 991 -15.08 -14.83 -31.87
N GLY A 992 -13.96 -15.08 -31.18
CA GLY A 992 -12.63 -14.61 -31.56
C GLY A 992 -12.30 -13.15 -31.20
N ASN A 993 -13.15 -12.47 -30.42
CA ASN A 993 -12.95 -11.06 -30.10
C ASN A 993 -12.05 -10.85 -28.87
N ILE A 994 -11.19 -9.81 -28.89
CA ILE A 994 -10.59 -9.25 -27.66
C ILE A 994 -11.70 -8.56 -26.88
N ILE A 995 -12.05 -9.09 -25.71
CA ILE A 995 -13.05 -8.54 -24.80
C ILE A 995 -12.55 -7.21 -24.24
N THR A 996 -13.28 -6.13 -24.53
CA THR A 996 -13.04 -4.77 -24.02
C THR A 996 -14.07 -4.36 -22.97
N ASP A 997 -15.20 -5.05 -22.92
CA ASP A 997 -16.28 -4.87 -21.94
C ASP A 997 -16.69 -6.25 -21.40
N ILE A 998 -16.25 -6.55 -20.18
CA ILE A 998 -16.45 -7.83 -19.50
C ILE A 998 -17.89 -7.99 -19.02
N GLU A 999 -18.57 -6.91 -18.63
CA GLU A 999 -19.96 -6.94 -18.16
C GLU A 999 -20.91 -7.40 -19.28
N ARG A 1000 -20.61 -7.01 -20.53
CA ARG A 1000 -21.39 -7.38 -21.72
C ARG A 1000 -20.82 -8.59 -22.49
N GLY A 1001 -19.56 -8.95 -22.23
CA GLY A 1001 -18.80 -9.92 -23.02
C GLY A 1001 -18.48 -9.43 -24.44
N THR A 1002 -18.50 -8.12 -24.68
CA THR A 1002 -18.31 -7.50 -26.00
C THR A 1002 -16.87 -7.03 -26.21
N GLY A 1003 -16.44 -7.04 -27.47
CA GLY A 1003 -15.04 -6.86 -27.82
C GLY A 1003 -14.79 -6.56 -29.29
N LYS A 1004 -13.53 -6.30 -29.64
CA LYS A 1004 -13.06 -6.09 -31.02
C LYS A 1004 -12.69 -7.43 -31.68
N PRO A 1005 -13.09 -7.70 -32.94
CA PRO A 1005 -12.77 -8.96 -33.61
C PRO A 1005 -11.27 -9.12 -33.87
N ILE A 1006 -10.81 -10.38 -33.81
CA ILE A 1006 -9.55 -10.82 -34.42
C ILE A 1006 -9.91 -11.85 -35.50
N ASP A 1007 -10.39 -11.36 -36.65
CA ASP A 1007 -10.74 -12.20 -37.80
C ASP A 1007 -9.84 -11.81 -38.98
N LEU A 1008 -8.78 -12.60 -39.23
CA LEU A 1008 -7.71 -12.25 -40.18
C LEU A 1008 -7.03 -13.51 -40.78
N PRO A 1009 -6.90 -13.64 -42.11
CA PRO A 1009 -6.49 -14.87 -42.80
C PRO A 1009 -4.95 -15.02 -42.89
N PHE A 1010 -4.27 -15.11 -41.74
CA PHE A 1010 -2.80 -15.16 -41.66
C PHE A 1010 -2.14 -16.41 -42.27
N ASP A 1011 -2.90 -17.48 -42.49
CA ASP A 1011 -2.41 -18.73 -43.10
C ASP A 1011 -2.05 -18.56 -44.60
N LYS A 1012 -2.30 -17.37 -45.16
CA LYS A 1012 -1.94 -16.98 -46.54
C LYS A 1012 -0.71 -16.05 -46.61
N LEU A 1013 0.00 -15.84 -45.51
CA LEU A 1013 1.28 -15.11 -45.49
C LEU A 1013 2.47 -16.06 -45.39
N SER A 1014 3.48 -15.80 -46.21
CA SER A 1014 4.82 -16.39 -46.06
C SER A 1014 5.49 -15.93 -44.75
N GLU A 1015 6.55 -16.64 -44.35
CA GLU A 1015 7.36 -16.29 -43.18
C GLU A 1015 7.99 -14.88 -43.31
N LYS A 1016 8.48 -14.53 -44.51
CA LYS A 1016 9.08 -13.22 -44.79
C LYS A 1016 8.05 -12.08 -44.74
N GLU A 1017 6.86 -12.29 -45.32
CA GLU A 1017 5.73 -11.35 -45.18
C GLU A 1017 5.31 -11.16 -43.72
N SER A 1018 5.22 -12.26 -42.97
CA SER A 1018 4.87 -12.25 -41.54
C SER A 1018 5.91 -11.51 -40.70
N LYS A 1019 7.20 -11.74 -40.95
CA LYS A 1019 8.30 -11.02 -40.29
C LYS A 1019 8.25 -9.52 -40.61
N LEU A 1020 8.01 -9.13 -41.86
CA LEU A 1020 7.96 -7.72 -42.23
C LEU A 1020 6.75 -7.00 -41.61
N LEU A 1021 5.58 -7.66 -41.59
CA LEU A 1021 4.35 -7.13 -40.99
C LEU A 1021 4.48 -6.92 -39.47
N GLY A 1022 5.15 -7.83 -38.76
CA GLY A 1022 5.39 -7.71 -37.32
C GLY A 1022 6.21 -6.48 -36.91
N LEU A 1023 7.14 -6.03 -37.76
CA LEU A 1023 8.00 -4.87 -37.51
C LEU A 1023 7.24 -3.52 -37.48
N VAL A 1024 6.02 -3.48 -38.00
CA VAL A 1024 5.16 -2.28 -38.00
C VAL A 1024 4.67 -1.92 -36.58
N SER A 1025 4.60 -2.89 -35.66
CA SER A 1025 4.25 -2.67 -34.23
C SER A 1025 5.13 -1.62 -33.52
N GLY A 1026 6.34 -1.36 -34.04
CA GLY A 1026 7.27 -0.35 -33.55
C GLY A 1026 7.43 0.88 -34.46
N LEU A 1027 6.49 1.17 -35.36
CA LEU A 1027 6.52 2.30 -36.29
C LEU A 1027 5.38 3.30 -36.03
N LYS A 1028 5.36 4.41 -36.79
CA LYS A 1028 4.26 5.39 -36.78
C LYS A 1028 3.06 4.83 -37.56
N LYS A 1029 1.89 5.46 -37.42
CA LYS A 1029 0.66 5.08 -38.15
C LYS A 1029 0.81 5.12 -39.69
N GLU A 1030 1.75 5.93 -40.18
CA GLU A 1030 2.27 5.86 -41.55
C GLU A 1030 3.77 5.55 -41.50
N PHE A 1031 4.25 4.73 -42.43
CA PHE A 1031 5.67 4.33 -42.56
C PHE A 1031 6.10 4.24 -44.02
N THR A 1032 7.41 4.30 -44.29
CA THR A 1032 7.99 4.13 -45.63
C THR A 1032 8.59 2.74 -45.80
N ALA A 1033 8.93 2.36 -47.04
CA ALA A 1033 9.72 1.15 -47.29
C ALA A 1033 11.11 1.19 -46.63
N ALA A 1034 11.69 2.39 -46.47
CA ALA A 1034 12.97 2.58 -45.78
C ALA A 1034 12.87 2.31 -44.26
N ASP A 1035 11.76 2.69 -43.62
CA ASP A 1035 11.52 2.42 -42.19
C ASP A 1035 11.45 0.91 -41.86
N LEU A 1036 10.93 0.11 -42.80
CA LEU A 1036 10.90 -1.35 -42.69
C LEU A 1036 12.23 -2.00 -43.07
N PHE A 1037 12.89 -1.52 -44.13
CA PHE A 1037 14.23 -1.98 -44.51
C PHE A 1037 15.25 -1.82 -43.39
N ALA A 1038 15.27 -0.64 -42.74
CA ALA A 1038 16.18 -0.35 -41.62
C ALA A 1038 15.97 -1.24 -40.39
N LYS A 1039 14.91 -2.07 -40.36
CA LYS A 1039 14.58 -3.01 -39.27
C LYS A 1039 14.51 -4.49 -39.68
N SER A 1040 14.48 -4.80 -40.98
CA SER A 1040 14.21 -6.17 -41.45
C SER A 1040 15.45 -7.06 -41.56
N GLY A 1041 16.60 -6.47 -41.86
CA GLY A 1041 17.82 -7.19 -42.24
C GLY A 1041 17.73 -7.88 -43.61
N MET A 1042 16.77 -7.49 -44.45
CA MET A 1042 16.54 -7.99 -45.81
C MET A 1042 17.10 -7.00 -46.84
N MET A 1043 17.27 -7.40 -48.11
CA MET A 1043 17.65 -6.45 -49.16
C MET A 1043 16.50 -5.47 -49.49
N PHE A 1044 16.81 -4.24 -49.91
CA PHE A 1044 15.79 -3.20 -50.13
C PHE A 1044 14.76 -3.58 -51.21
N SER A 1045 15.20 -4.26 -52.28
CA SER A 1045 14.32 -4.83 -53.31
C SER A 1045 13.35 -5.84 -52.73
N GLU A 1046 13.86 -6.84 -52.00
CA GLU A 1046 13.07 -7.86 -51.31
C GLU A 1046 12.03 -7.26 -50.34
N VAL A 1047 12.42 -6.23 -49.57
CA VAL A 1047 11.49 -5.47 -48.71
C VAL A 1047 10.40 -4.78 -49.52
N TYR A 1048 10.75 -4.15 -50.64
CA TYR A 1048 9.80 -3.44 -51.50
C TYR A 1048 8.79 -4.41 -52.13
N ASP A 1049 9.24 -5.57 -52.61
CA ASP A 1049 8.38 -6.61 -53.19
C ASP A 1049 7.44 -7.23 -52.16
N ILE A 1050 7.93 -7.49 -50.94
CA ILE A 1050 7.11 -7.96 -49.82
C ILE A 1050 6.04 -6.91 -49.45
N ILE A 1051 6.38 -5.62 -49.41
CA ILE A 1051 5.41 -4.53 -49.18
C ILE A 1051 4.36 -4.50 -50.28
N ASN A 1052 4.76 -4.58 -51.56
CA ASN A 1052 3.81 -4.59 -52.68
C ASN A 1052 2.87 -5.80 -52.65
N ASN A 1053 3.34 -6.97 -52.20
CA ASN A 1053 2.50 -8.15 -52.02
C ASN A 1053 1.57 -8.03 -50.80
N LEU A 1054 2.01 -7.43 -49.69
CA LEU A 1054 1.14 -7.12 -48.55
C LEU A 1054 0.07 -6.07 -48.89
N VAL A 1055 0.35 -5.12 -49.78
CA VAL A 1055 -0.66 -4.21 -50.36
C VAL A 1055 -1.66 -5.00 -51.23
N LYS A 1056 -1.20 -5.84 -52.16
CA LYS A 1056 -2.08 -6.69 -53.00
C LYS A 1056 -2.97 -7.62 -52.17
N LYS A 1057 -2.47 -8.11 -51.02
CA LYS A 1057 -3.21 -8.97 -50.08
C LYS A 1057 -4.11 -8.19 -49.10
N GLY A 1058 -4.15 -6.85 -49.17
CA GLY A 1058 -5.03 -6.01 -48.35
C GLY A 1058 -4.54 -5.70 -46.93
N PHE A 1059 -3.33 -6.09 -46.55
CA PHE A 1059 -2.76 -5.84 -45.22
C PHE A 1059 -2.21 -4.41 -45.07
N PHE A 1060 -1.78 -3.81 -46.18
CA PHE A 1060 -1.27 -2.43 -46.25
C PHE A 1060 -2.06 -1.58 -47.26
N VAL A 1061 -2.21 -0.29 -46.96
CA VAL A 1061 -2.76 0.73 -47.86
C VAL A 1061 -1.64 1.70 -48.24
N LYS A 1062 -1.50 2.03 -49.53
CA LYS A 1062 -0.43 2.92 -50.03
C LYS A 1062 -0.93 4.36 -50.19
N ASN A 1063 -0.37 5.27 -49.40
CA ASN A 1063 -0.63 6.71 -49.43
C ASN A 1063 0.57 7.45 -50.05
N GLY A 1064 0.64 7.46 -51.39
CA GLY A 1064 1.75 8.09 -52.12
C GLY A 1064 3.08 7.38 -51.88
N SER A 1065 4.01 8.03 -51.19
CA SER A 1065 5.30 7.44 -50.74
C SER A 1065 5.17 6.57 -49.50
N ASN A 1066 4.08 6.70 -48.75
CA ASN A 1066 3.87 6.08 -47.44
C ASN A 1066 2.97 4.85 -47.54
N TYR A 1067 3.02 4.03 -46.51
CA TYR A 1067 2.18 2.85 -46.32
C TYR A 1067 1.60 2.89 -44.90
N ASN A 1068 0.33 2.48 -44.77
CA ASN A 1068 -0.40 2.38 -43.52
C ASN A 1068 -0.93 0.95 -43.38
N LEU A 1069 -1.22 0.49 -42.16
CA LEU A 1069 -2.05 -0.70 -41.96
C LEU A 1069 -3.49 -0.39 -42.43
N SER A 1070 -4.15 -1.37 -43.05
CA SER A 1070 -5.59 -1.29 -43.36
C SER A 1070 -6.43 -1.30 -42.07
N GLU A 1071 -7.65 -0.77 -42.14
CA GLU A 1071 -8.37 -0.36 -40.92
C GLU A 1071 -8.71 -1.53 -39.97
N GLU A 1072 -9.01 -2.69 -40.51
CA GLU A 1072 -9.29 -3.95 -39.81
C GLU A 1072 -8.11 -4.40 -38.94
N PHE A 1073 -6.88 -4.13 -39.38
CA PHE A 1073 -5.64 -4.58 -38.73
C PHE A 1073 -5.13 -3.61 -37.66
N ASN A 1074 -5.65 -2.37 -37.58
CA ASN A 1074 -5.17 -1.32 -36.67
C ASN A 1074 -5.13 -1.73 -35.18
N VAL A 1075 -5.91 -2.75 -34.78
CA VAL A 1075 -5.90 -3.33 -33.43
C VAL A 1075 -4.49 -3.78 -33.00
N PHE A 1076 -3.67 -4.28 -33.94
CA PHE A 1076 -2.32 -4.78 -33.67
C PHE A 1076 -1.28 -3.67 -33.44
N LEU A 1077 -1.55 -2.42 -33.86
CA LEU A 1077 -0.63 -1.30 -33.62
C LEU A 1077 -0.63 -0.83 -32.16
N ASN A 1078 -1.71 -1.07 -31.41
CA ASN A 1078 -1.84 -0.65 -30.01
C ASN A 1078 -2.60 -1.68 -29.17
N LEU A 1079 -2.15 -2.94 -29.18
CA LEU A 1079 -2.76 -4.03 -28.39
C LEU A 1079 -2.96 -3.68 -26.90
N LYS A 1080 -2.04 -2.90 -26.32
CA LYS A 1080 -2.11 -2.36 -24.94
C LYS A 1080 -3.38 -1.54 -24.63
N ASP A 1081 -3.99 -0.91 -25.64
CA ASP A 1081 -5.19 -0.06 -25.47
C ASP A 1081 -6.46 -0.91 -25.31
N TYR A 1082 -6.36 -2.22 -25.56
CA TYR A 1082 -7.40 -3.25 -25.39
C TYR A 1082 -7.11 -4.17 -24.19
N ALA A 1083 -6.26 -3.73 -23.26
CA ALA A 1083 -5.83 -4.53 -22.12
C ALA A 1083 -6.94 -4.77 -21.08
N SER A 1084 -7.05 -6.01 -20.60
CA SER A 1084 -7.83 -6.37 -19.42
C SER A 1084 -7.01 -6.20 -18.14
N TYR A 1085 -7.57 -5.46 -17.20
CA TYR A 1085 -6.99 -5.22 -15.87
C TYR A 1085 -7.60 -6.08 -14.76
N GLU A 1086 -8.61 -6.90 -15.09
CA GLU A 1086 -9.29 -7.77 -14.14
C GLU A 1086 -8.48 -9.04 -13.85
N LYS A 1087 -8.72 -9.66 -12.69
CA LYS A 1087 -8.01 -10.86 -12.25
C LYS A 1087 -8.74 -12.13 -12.66
N ASN A 1088 -7.97 -13.18 -12.90
CA ASN A 1088 -8.46 -14.54 -13.15
C ASN A 1088 -8.33 -15.37 -11.85
N GLU A 1089 -9.46 -15.75 -11.26
CA GLU A 1089 -9.58 -16.37 -9.93
C GLU A 1089 -10.11 -17.81 -10.06
N PHE A 1090 -9.64 -18.75 -9.23
CA PHE A 1090 -10.25 -20.09 -9.15
C PHE A 1090 -11.38 -20.08 -8.13
N ILE A 1091 -12.61 -20.35 -8.57
CA ILE A 1091 -13.81 -20.30 -7.72
C ILE A 1091 -14.74 -21.48 -8.00
N GLY A 1092 -15.34 -22.05 -6.96
CA GLY A 1092 -16.47 -22.98 -7.10
C GLY A 1092 -17.74 -22.19 -7.43
N MET A 1093 -18.36 -22.45 -8.58
CA MET A 1093 -19.51 -21.69 -9.05
C MET A 1093 -20.64 -22.59 -9.58
N GLU A 1094 -21.88 -22.23 -9.24
CA GLU A 1094 -23.08 -22.68 -9.95
C GLU A 1094 -23.36 -21.74 -11.12
N TYR A 1095 -23.68 -22.30 -12.28
CA TYR A 1095 -24.06 -21.58 -13.49
C TYR A 1095 -25.34 -22.19 -14.09
N ASP A 1096 -26.00 -21.44 -14.96
CA ASP A 1096 -27.25 -21.87 -15.60
C ASP A 1096 -27.02 -22.35 -17.05
N GLU A 1097 -25.91 -21.93 -17.67
CA GLU A 1097 -25.51 -22.27 -19.04
C GLU A 1097 -23.98 -22.14 -19.19
N LYS A 1098 -23.35 -22.93 -20.08
CA LYS A 1098 -21.91 -22.88 -20.37
C LYS A 1098 -21.71 -23.03 -21.88
N MET A 1099 -21.15 -21.99 -22.51
CA MET A 1099 -20.98 -21.94 -23.95
C MET A 1099 -19.80 -22.82 -24.40
N GLU A 1100 -19.91 -23.41 -25.59
CA GLU A 1100 -18.85 -24.20 -26.20
C GLU A 1100 -17.75 -23.33 -26.82
N THR A 1101 -16.51 -23.79 -26.69
CA THR A 1101 -15.32 -23.21 -27.35
C THR A 1101 -15.38 -23.48 -28.85
N LYS A 1102 -15.35 -22.41 -29.67
CA LYS A 1102 -15.35 -22.49 -31.14
C LYS A 1102 -13.99 -22.23 -31.78
N PHE A 1103 -13.10 -21.52 -31.09
CA PHE A 1103 -11.76 -21.17 -31.58
C PHE A 1103 -10.66 -21.73 -30.65
N ASN A 1104 -9.58 -22.24 -31.24
CA ASN A 1104 -8.43 -22.75 -30.49
C ASN A 1104 -7.56 -21.59 -29.97
N PRO A 1105 -7.27 -21.49 -28.65
CA PRO A 1105 -6.40 -20.46 -28.07
C PRO A 1105 -5.05 -20.31 -28.78
N ASN A 1106 -4.44 -21.43 -29.19
CA ASN A 1106 -3.10 -21.45 -29.78
C ASN A 1106 -3.02 -20.66 -31.10
N ASN A 1107 -4.12 -20.55 -31.84
CA ASN A 1107 -4.17 -19.78 -33.09
C ASN A 1107 -3.96 -18.29 -32.80
N PHE A 1108 -4.66 -17.74 -31.79
CA PHE A 1108 -4.49 -16.35 -31.36
C PHE A 1108 -3.13 -16.09 -30.74
N ILE A 1109 -2.56 -17.06 -30.01
CA ILE A 1109 -1.23 -16.93 -29.40
C ILE A 1109 -0.13 -16.90 -30.47
N ASN A 1110 -0.20 -17.78 -31.47
CA ASN A 1110 0.74 -17.82 -32.60
C ASN A 1110 0.59 -16.64 -33.55
N LEU A 1111 -0.56 -15.97 -33.53
CA LEU A 1111 -0.78 -14.66 -34.13
C LEU A 1111 -0.16 -13.53 -33.28
N LEU A 1112 -0.54 -13.39 -32.01
CA LEU A 1112 -0.07 -12.31 -31.13
C LEU A 1112 1.46 -12.27 -30.99
N LYS A 1113 2.13 -13.44 -30.95
CA LYS A 1113 3.59 -13.56 -30.97
C LYS A 1113 4.28 -12.85 -32.15
N ARG A 1114 3.58 -12.57 -33.25
CA ARG A 1114 4.10 -11.81 -34.41
C ARG A 1114 4.15 -10.30 -34.17
N PHE A 1115 3.45 -9.80 -33.15
CA PHE A 1115 3.28 -8.36 -32.87
C PHE A 1115 3.68 -7.93 -31.45
N VAL A 1116 3.63 -8.84 -30.46
CA VAL A 1116 3.99 -8.58 -29.06
C VAL A 1116 4.60 -9.84 -28.42
N ASN A 1117 5.47 -9.65 -27.43
CA ASN A 1117 5.98 -10.80 -26.66
C ASN A 1117 4.85 -11.37 -25.79
N VAL A 1118 4.52 -12.65 -25.96
CA VAL A 1118 3.54 -13.37 -25.14
C VAL A 1118 4.29 -14.19 -24.10
N ILE A 1119 4.15 -13.80 -22.82
CA ILE A 1119 4.85 -14.43 -21.69
C ILE A 1119 4.21 -15.79 -21.35
N ASN A 1120 2.88 -15.80 -21.21
CA ASN A 1120 2.11 -16.98 -20.78
C ASN A 1120 0.64 -16.80 -21.20
N TYR A 1121 -0.15 -17.86 -21.11
CA TYR A 1121 -1.61 -17.80 -21.24
C TYR A 1121 -2.29 -18.80 -20.30
N LYS A 1122 -3.58 -18.61 -20.05
CA LYS A 1122 -4.41 -19.55 -19.29
C LYS A 1122 -5.86 -19.45 -19.71
N ASP A 1123 -6.48 -20.58 -20.00
CA ASP A 1123 -7.91 -20.62 -20.31
C ASP A 1123 -8.77 -20.45 -19.05
N CYS A 1124 -9.91 -19.80 -19.25
CA CYS A 1124 -10.79 -19.32 -18.19
C CYS A 1124 -12.21 -19.09 -18.75
N PHE A 1125 -13.10 -18.57 -17.91
CA PHE A 1125 -14.44 -18.15 -18.32
C PHE A 1125 -14.72 -16.72 -17.83
N ILE A 1126 -15.55 -15.97 -18.55
CA ILE A 1126 -16.28 -14.84 -17.95
C ILE A 1126 -17.69 -15.29 -17.59
N VAL A 1127 -18.25 -14.69 -16.54
CA VAL A 1127 -19.69 -14.81 -16.24
C VAL A 1127 -20.42 -13.68 -16.94
N LYS A 1128 -21.31 -14.02 -17.87
CA LYS A 1128 -22.29 -13.09 -18.45
C LYS A 1128 -23.65 -13.36 -17.80
N TYR A 1129 -24.40 -12.31 -17.48
CA TYR A 1129 -25.78 -12.44 -17.04
C TYR A 1129 -26.75 -12.17 -18.18
N ASP A 1130 -27.77 -13.00 -18.29
CA ASP A 1130 -28.91 -12.79 -19.19
C ASP A 1130 -30.17 -12.55 -18.36
N VAL A 1131 -30.93 -11.53 -18.74
CA VAL A 1131 -31.96 -10.91 -17.88
C VAL A 1131 -33.28 -10.77 -18.64
N GLU A 1132 -34.22 -11.65 -18.33
CA GLU A 1132 -35.59 -11.54 -18.83
C GLU A 1132 -36.42 -10.69 -17.85
N TYR A 1133 -37.03 -9.62 -18.34
CA TYR A 1133 -37.93 -8.77 -17.54
C TYR A 1133 -39.38 -9.23 -17.65
N GLU A 1134 -40.18 -8.95 -16.63
CA GLU A 1134 -41.63 -8.94 -16.80
C GLU A 1134 -42.02 -7.86 -17.84
N ARG A 1135 -43.07 -8.13 -18.64
CA ARG A 1135 -43.51 -7.25 -19.73
C ARG A 1135 -44.20 -5.99 -19.19
#